data_AF-A0A0P7VKJ8-F1
#
_entry.id   AF-A0A0P7VKJ8-F1
#
_cell.length_a   1.000
_cell.length_b   1.000
_cell.length_c   1.000
_cell.angle_alpha   90.00
_cell.angle_beta   90.00
_cell.angle_gamma   90.00
#
_symmetry.space_group_name_H-M   'P 1'
#
loop_
_entity.id
_entity.type
_entity.pdbx_description
1 polymer ?
#
loop_
_entity_poly.entity_id
_entity_poly.type
_entity_poly.pdbx_seq_one_letter_code
_entity_poly.pdbx_strand_id
1 'polypeptide(L)'
;MPADDNAATRSTRTAKPADETPAILKDPAAGQVPATRTAAPIAVPPAKPAHGGGWIAFAGAACAALWLGGSGAYLYGYVIDDFAALSPAQLAGIAIFAGAPALLFLLSGLLGRTVARASAQVRSVESALARLSTPVDTLQGEVRQMADAVSLQVGRINTAMDSALARLAAMEEVITHHADSLEDTSKAARERVESLMRSLKGEREKLAEIADSLDDKSALIAAAIQEQSEMVAAAAELANEKATEGALTLRAGAERLGSAGDETIKSAEKASEILGERASNLRELADTLKSRGDGLDAAYHKHRERLAEASEALRREQEKIASALDFHKAELATLSKTAGSGAETLRKSAEESGAVFTRAINDAINRASALSKTIESETRTAAEASEAVLQRLTETAREAREAAVEAAERFSGQAGAAEAALERVSEAGFEAAQRSDETFQARMREAELLVDRAAKAADDASEAVRKQLADTLETARKQSDHVEMMLRDMRSRFDDAPAAARRATLDLERALSEGLAKLNATAEDASESAREIDAMFQARVRHNYELLSDFMLRMGSVAGGRKPIDIAPDEVPDPLISRRRAATKGSTHDSHEEVRLEPRDQIDDEDDDETGAPERPRDERLANQARPEGGWRWKDLLANMDPDEDDEPPAGNKPRRSKRQG
;
A
#
# COMPACT_ATOMS: atom_id res chain seq x y z
N MET A 1 -31.47 -26.18 9.45
CA MET A 1 -31.46 -26.82 8.12
C MET A 1 -30.68 -25.93 7.17
N PRO A 2 -29.82 -26.53 6.32
CA PRO A 2 -28.42 -26.57 6.76
C PRO A 2 -27.40 -26.34 5.63
N ALA A 3 -26.13 -26.43 6.03
CA ALA A 3 -25.05 -27.03 5.25
C ALA A 3 -24.47 -26.25 4.06
N ASP A 4 -23.17 -26.36 3.77
CA ASP A 4 -22.04 -26.82 4.61
C ASP A 4 -20.73 -26.34 3.96
N ASP A 5 -19.65 -26.41 4.74
CA ASP A 5 -18.25 -26.65 4.37
C ASP A 5 -17.56 -25.85 3.21
N ASN A 6 -16.41 -25.20 3.39
CA ASN A 6 -15.13 -25.62 4.02
C ASN A 6 -14.24 -26.47 3.07
N ALA A 7 -12.93 -26.48 3.35
CA ALA A 7 -11.82 -27.03 2.57
C ALA A 7 -11.53 -26.30 1.22
N ALA A 8 -10.42 -25.58 1.01
CA ALA A 8 -8.98 -25.75 1.32
C ALA A 8 -8.15 -26.21 0.11
N THR A 9 -7.05 -25.48 -0.11
CA THR A 9 -5.80 -25.91 -0.79
C THR A 9 -5.86 -26.41 -2.24
N ARG A 10 -5.24 -25.66 -3.16
CA ARG A 10 -3.86 -25.98 -3.61
C ARG A 10 -3.21 -24.91 -4.50
N SER A 11 -2.04 -24.47 -4.04
CA SER A 11 -0.81 -24.28 -4.82
C SER A 11 -0.88 -23.54 -6.17
N THR A 12 -0.69 -22.23 -6.11
CA THR A 12 0.03 -21.50 -7.16
C THR A 12 1.42 -22.10 -7.38
N ARG A 13 1.79 -22.42 -8.62
CA ARG A 13 3.19 -22.58 -9.03
C ARG A 13 3.53 -21.69 -10.23
N THR A 14 3.86 -20.44 -9.90
CA THR A 14 4.88 -19.60 -10.55
C THR A 14 5.13 -19.76 -12.06
N ALA A 15 4.72 -18.77 -12.85
CA ALA A 15 5.39 -18.41 -14.11
C ALA A 15 5.26 -16.90 -14.39
N LYS A 16 6.39 -16.18 -14.37
CA LYS A 16 6.56 -14.79 -14.82
C LYS A 16 8.07 -14.60 -15.12
N PRO A 17 8.48 -13.75 -16.09
CA PRO A 17 8.04 -13.73 -17.49
C PRO A 17 9.21 -13.71 -18.51
N ALA A 18 8.85 -13.93 -19.78
CA ALA A 18 9.32 -13.25 -21.00
C ALA A 18 10.77 -12.77 -21.14
N ASP A 19 11.35 -13.07 -22.31
CA ASP A 19 11.82 -11.98 -23.18
C ASP A 19 11.61 -12.31 -24.67
N GLU A 20 10.70 -11.58 -25.32
CA GLU A 20 10.61 -11.43 -26.78
C GLU A 20 10.32 -9.94 -27.07
N THR A 21 11.22 -9.29 -27.79
CA THR A 21 11.09 -7.90 -28.25
C THR A 21 11.56 -7.76 -29.71
N PRO A 22 11.08 -6.76 -30.48
CA PRO A 22 10.17 -7.12 -31.57
C PRO A 22 10.65 -6.72 -32.98
N ALA A 23 10.05 -7.34 -34.00
CA ALA A 23 10.14 -6.87 -35.38
C ALA A 23 9.21 -5.67 -35.62
N ILE A 24 9.72 -4.67 -36.35
CA ILE A 24 9.15 -3.32 -36.44
C ILE A 24 7.97 -3.26 -37.43
N LEU A 25 6.86 -2.67 -36.98
CA LEU A 25 5.70 -2.32 -37.84
C LEU A 25 6.02 -1.11 -38.74
N LYS A 26 5.47 -1.10 -39.96
CA LYS A 26 5.27 0.14 -40.74
C LYS A 26 3.82 0.20 -41.26
N ASP A 27 3.25 1.38 -41.10
CA ASP A 27 1.83 1.71 -41.32
C ASP A 27 1.44 1.86 -42.81
N PRO A 28 0.13 1.99 -43.15
CA PRO A 28 -0.41 1.53 -44.42
C PRO A 28 -0.98 2.66 -45.31
N ALA A 29 -1.78 2.25 -46.30
CA ALA A 29 -2.70 3.07 -47.11
C ALA A 29 -2.11 3.94 -48.24
N ALA A 30 -1.89 3.30 -49.40
CA ALA A 30 -2.25 3.90 -50.68
C ALA A 30 -2.79 2.80 -51.61
N GLY A 31 -4.04 2.91 -52.05
CA GLY A 31 -4.67 1.93 -52.93
C GLY A 31 -4.25 2.10 -54.38
N GLN A 32 -3.76 1.02 -54.99
CA GLN A 32 -3.73 0.83 -56.45
C GLN A 32 -3.57 -0.67 -56.74
N VAL A 33 -4.51 -1.25 -57.51
CA VAL A 33 -4.54 -2.69 -57.81
C VAL A 33 -3.67 -2.98 -59.04
N PRO A 34 -2.58 -3.78 -58.95
CA PRO A 34 -1.78 -4.14 -60.11
C PRO A 34 -2.36 -5.37 -60.83
N ALA A 35 -2.94 -5.08 -62.00
CA ALA A 35 -3.13 -5.95 -63.17
C ALA A 35 -2.99 -7.47 -63.05
N THR A 36 -4.08 -8.15 -63.45
CA THR A 36 -4.10 -9.52 -63.98
C THR A 36 -2.89 -9.85 -64.88
N ARG A 37 -2.10 -10.86 -64.50
CA ARG A 37 -1.20 -11.54 -65.45
C ARG A 37 -2.01 -12.49 -66.34
N THR A 38 -2.54 -11.95 -67.42
CA THR A 38 -3.13 -12.72 -68.51
C THR A 38 -2.08 -13.65 -69.14
N ALA A 39 -2.49 -14.85 -69.55
CA ALA A 39 -1.61 -15.83 -70.18
C ALA A 39 -0.89 -15.28 -71.43
N ALA A 40 0.35 -15.72 -71.64
CA ALA A 40 1.13 -15.35 -72.82
C ALA A 40 0.53 -15.98 -74.10
N PRO A 41 0.15 -15.18 -75.12
CA PRO A 41 -0.38 -15.72 -76.37
C PRO A 41 0.70 -16.36 -77.23
N ILE A 42 0.31 -17.39 -77.98
CA ILE A 42 1.18 -18.13 -78.91
C ILE A 42 1.70 -17.18 -80.01
N ALA A 43 3.02 -17.10 -80.15
CA ALA A 43 3.66 -16.30 -81.19
C ALA A 43 3.60 -16.98 -82.56
N VAL A 44 2.69 -16.50 -83.43
CA VAL A 44 2.65 -16.86 -84.85
C VAL A 44 3.44 -15.80 -85.65
N PRO A 45 4.47 -16.18 -86.43
CA PRO A 45 5.24 -15.21 -87.23
C PRO A 45 4.38 -14.60 -88.36
N PRO A 46 4.56 -13.30 -88.68
CA PRO A 46 3.66 -12.58 -89.59
C PRO A 46 3.84 -12.99 -91.05
N ALA A 47 2.72 -13.26 -91.73
CA ALA A 47 2.69 -13.42 -93.18
C ALA A 47 3.03 -12.08 -93.87
N LYS A 48 4.03 -12.08 -94.77
CA LYS A 48 4.42 -10.89 -95.54
C LYS A 48 3.26 -10.44 -96.47
N PRO A 49 2.90 -9.15 -96.51
CA PRO A 49 1.85 -8.67 -97.40
C PRO A 49 2.31 -8.68 -98.87
N ALA A 50 1.58 -9.38 -99.74
CA ALA A 50 1.83 -9.37 -101.18
C ALA A 50 1.42 -8.02 -101.80
N HIS A 51 2.36 -7.10 -101.96
CA HIS A 51 2.16 -5.83 -102.66
C HIS A 51 2.10 -6.03 -104.19
N GLY A 52 0.90 -6.28 -104.72
CA GLY A 52 0.63 -6.35 -106.16
C GLY A 52 -0.57 -5.49 -106.59
N GLY A 53 -0.46 -4.85 -107.76
CA GLY A 53 -1.59 -4.24 -108.48
C GLY A 53 -1.99 -2.80 -108.12
N GLY A 54 -1.34 -2.14 -107.15
CA GLY A 54 -1.69 -0.77 -106.75
C GLY A 54 -1.55 0.27 -107.89
N TRP A 55 -0.47 0.18 -108.67
CA TRP A 55 -0.18 1.13 -109.75
C TRP A 55 -1.21 1.10 -110.90
N ILE A 56 -1.85 -0.05 -111.13
CA ILE A 56 -2.84 -0.23 -112.21
C ILE A 56 -4.11 0.57 -111.92
N ALA A 57 -4.56 0.59 -110.66
CA ALA A 57 -5.69 1.41 -110.23
C ALA A 57 -5.35 2.92 -110.33
N PHE A 58 -4.11 3.31 -110.02
CA PHE A 58 -3.65 4.69 -110.19
C PHE A 58 -3.63 5.10 -111.67
N ALA A 59 -3.14 4.24 -112.57
CA ALA A 59 -3.13 4.50 -114.02
C ALA A 59 -4.57 4.68 -114.58
N GLY A 60 -5.51 3.82 -114.19
CA GLY A 60 -6.92 3.96 -114.57
C GLY A 60 -7.55 5.28 -114.08
N ALA A 61 -7.26 5.69 -112.84
CA ALA A 61 -7.72 6.96 -112.29
C ALA A 61 -7.08 8.17 -113.00
N ALA A 62 -5.80 8.11 -113.34
CA ALA A 62 -5.11 9.17 -114.08
C ALA A 62 -5.70 9.35 -115.49
N CYS A 63 -5.96 8.26 -116.23
CA CYS A 63 -6.62 8.32 -117.53
C CYS A 63 -8.06 8.88 -117.44
N ALA A 64 -8.82 8.50 -116.41
CA ALA A 64 -10.16 9.04 -116.17
C ALA A 64 -10.15 10.55 -115.89
N ALA A 65 -9.20 11.02 -115.07
CA ALA A 65 -9.04 12.44 -114.77
C ALA A 65 -8.61 13.25 -116.01
N LEU A 66 -7.69 12.72 -116.82
CA LEU A 66 -7.25 13.34 -118.07
C LEU A 66 -8.38 13.41 -119.11
N TRP A 67 -9.24 12.38 -119.18
CA TRP A 67 -10.42 12.40 -120.04
C TRP A 67 -11.48 13.41 -119.59
N LEU A 68 -11.79 13.47 -118.28
CA LEU A 68 -12.72 14.47 -117.72
C LEU A 68 -12.20 15.90 -117.91
N GLY A 69 -10.91 16.14 -117.70
CA GLY A 69 -10.28 17.43 -117.96
C GLY A 69 -10.33 17.83 -119.44
N GLY A 70 -9.97 16.91 -120.35
CA GLY A 70 -10.01 17.16 -121.79
C GLY A 70 -11.42 17.38 -122.35
N SER A 71 -12.40 16.57 -121.94
CA SER A 71 -13.80 16.74 -122.34
C SER A 71 -14.42 18.01 -121.76
N GLY A 72 -14.12 18.36 -120.50
CA GLY A 72 -14.52 19.64 -119.91
C GLY A 72 -13.94 20.85 -120.66
N ALA A 73 -12.65 20.81 -121.01
CA ALA A 73 -12.01 21.86 -121.80
C ALA A 73 -12.59 21.99 -123.22
N TYR A 74 -12.90 20.88 -123.88
CA TYR A 74 -13.55 20.88 -125.19
C TYR A 74 -14.97 21.46 -125.14
N LEU A 75 -15.77 21.08 -124.14
CA LEU A 75 -17.14 21.58 -123.96
C LEU A 75 -17.15 23.08 -123.66
N TYR A 76 -16.25 23.56 -122.81
CA TYR A 76 -16.08 24.98 -122.50
C TYR A 76 -15.57 25.80 -123.69
N GLY A 77 -14.69 25.23 -124.52
CA GLY A 77 -14.00 25.97 -125.58
C GLY A 77 -14.65 25.93 -126.98
N TYR A 78 -15.57 24.99 -127.25
CA TYR A 78 -16.05 24.74 -128.62
C TYR A 78 -17.56 24.47 -128.77
N VAL A 79 -18.28 24.18 -127.68
CA VAL A 79 -19.66 23.64 -127.76
C VAL A 79 -20.70 24.51 -127.05
N ILE A 80 -20.32 25.36 -126.10
CA ILE A 80 -21.28 25.99 -125.18
C ILE A 80 -20.95 27.48 -124.94
N ASP A 81 -21.61 28.36 -125.71
CA ASP A 81 -21.65 29.81 -125.45
C ASP A 81 -22.67 30.18 -124.34
N ASP A 82 -23.70 29.35 -124.12
CA ASP A 82 -24.64 29.50 -122.99
C ASP A 82 -25.10 28.13 -122.46
N PHE A 83 -24.74 27.83 -121.20
CA PHE A 83 -25.11 26.60 -120.52
C PHE A 83 -26.61 26.52 -120.18
N ALA A 84 -27.32 27.65 -120.07
CA ALA A 84 -28.72 27.69 -119.63
C ALA A 84 -29.73 27.36 -120.75
N ALA A 85 -29.31 27.44 -122.01
CA ALA A 85 -30.18 27.21 -123.18
C ALA A 85 -30.30 25.73 -123.60
N LEU A 86 -29.50 24.83 -123.03
CA LEU A 86 -29.46 23.42 -123.41
C LEU A 86 -30.67 22.64 -122.85
N SER A 87 -31.30 21.84 -123.72
CA SER A 87 -32.39 20.96 -123.29
C SER A 87 -31.89 19.86 -122.32
N PRO A 88 -32.73 19.33 -121.42
CA PRO A 88 -32.34 18.26 -120.50
C PRO A 88 -31.78 17.01 -121.22
N ALA A 89 -32.26 16.71 -122.43
CA ALA A 89 -31.75 15.62 -123.25
C ALA A 89 -30.32 15.87 -123.77
N GLN A 90 -29.99 17.12 -124.15
CA GLN A 90 -28.64 17.50 -124.56
C GLN A 90 -27.68 17.49 -123.36
N LEU A 91 -28.10 18.01 -122.20
CA LEU A 91 -27.32 17.92 -120.96
C LEU A 91 -27.04 16.46 -120.56
N ALA A 92 -28.03 15.57 -120.67
CA ALA A 92 -27.84 14.14 -120.45
C ALA A 92 -26.85 13.52 -121.47
N GLY A 93 -26.95 13.88 -122.75
CA GLY A 93 -26.01 13.44 -123.78
C GLY A 93 -24.57 13.88 -123.52
N ILE A 94 -24.37 15.15 -123.13
CA ILE A 94 -23.07 15.71 -122.75
C ILE A 94 -22.51 15.01 -121.49
N ALA A 95 -23.35 14.80 -120.47
CA ALA A 95 -22.96 14.10 -119.25
C ALA A 95 -22.52 12.65 -119.50
N ILE A 96 -23.22 11.94 -120.40
CA ILE A 96 -22.84 10.58 -120.82
C ILE A 96 -21.53 10.61 -121.61
N PHE A 97 -21.35 11.55 -122.54
CA PHE A 97 -20.14 11.67 -123.35
C PHE A 97 -18.89 11.95 -122.51
N ALA A 98 -18.96 12.87 -121.54
CA ALA A 98 -17.85 13.16 -120.63
C ALA A 98 -17.64 12.04 -119.59
N GLY A 99 -18.73 11.52 -119.01
CA GLY A 99 -18.69 10.60 -117.87
C GLY A 99 -18.42 9.14 -118.21
N ALA A 100 -19.00 8.60 -119.29
CA ALA A 100 -18.96 7.16 -119.57
C ALA A 100 -17.53 6.63 -119.84
N PRO A 101 -16.67 7.29 -120.63
CA PRO A 101 -15.29 6.82 -120.84
C PRO A 101 -14.45 6.93 -119.56
N ALA A 102 -14.64 7.98 -118.75
CA ALA A 102 -13.96 8.14 -117.47
C ALA A 102 -14.35 7.03 -116.47
N LEU A 103 -15.64 6.66 -116.43
CA LEU A 103 -16.12 5.51 -115.65
C LEU A 103 -15.43 4.22 -116.11
N LEU A 104 -15.32 3.97 -117.42
CA LEU A 104 -14.66 2.78 -117.96
C LEU A 104 -13.16 2.72 -117.61
N PHE A 105 -12.43 3.85 -117.63
CA PHE A 105 -11.04 3.89 -117.20
C PHE A 105 -10.87 3.56 -115.70
N LEU A 106 -11.75 4.08 -114.83
CA LEU A 106 -11.77 3.73 -113.41
C LEU A 106 -12.08 2.23 -113.18
N LEU A 107 -13.11 1.71 -113.85
CA LEU A 107 -13.51 0.31 -113.77
C LEU A 107 -12.39 -0.63 -114.24
N SER A 108 -11.73 -0.29 -115.35
CA SER A 108 -10.58 -1.03 -115.88
C SER A 108 -9.39 -1.03 -114.91
N GLY A 109 -9.05 0.12 -114.30
CA GLY A 109 -8.01 0.18 -113.27
C GLY A 109 -8.33 -0.64 -112.02
N LEU A 110 -9.58 -0.64 -111.57
CA LEU A 110 -10.07 -1.43 -110.44
C LEU A 110 -10.06 -2.94 -110.71
N LEU A 111 -10.54 -3.38 -111.88
CA LEU A 111 -10.48 -4.79 -112.31
C LEU A 111 -9.05 -5.25 -112.59
N GLY A 112 -8.21 -4.41 -113.19
CA GLY A 112 -6.80 -4.70 -113.37
C GLY A 112 -6.08 -4.93 -112.04
N ARG A 113 -6.45 -4.19 -110.98
CA ARG A 113 -5.97 -4.45 -109.61
C ARG A 113 -6.45 -5.79 -109.05
N THR A 114 -7.71 -6.20 -109.28
CA THR A 114 -8.22 -7.49 -108.76
C THR A 114 -7.64 -8.68 -109.53
N VAL A 115 -7.46 -8.58 -110.85
CA VAL A 115 -6.79 -9.60 -111.68
C VAL A 115 -5.30 -9.72 -111.32
N ALA A 116 -4.59 -8.60 -111.12
CA ALA A 116 -3.23 -8.63 -110.60
C ALA A 116 -3.17 -9.35 -109.23
N ARG A 117 -4.14 -9.06 -108.35
CA ARG A 117 -4.48 -9.80 -107.12
C ARG A 117 -4.46 -11.33 -107.32
N ALA A 118 -5.40 -11.82 -108.13
CA ALA A 118 -5.57 -13.25 -108.38
C ALA A 118 -4.35 -13.90 -109.05
N SER A 119 -3.69 -13.21 -109.98
CA SER A 119 -2.54 -13.76 -110.75
C SER A 119 -1.28 -14.01 -109.91
N ALA A 120 -1.16 -13.36 -108.74
CA ALA A 120 -0.10 -13.67 -107.78
C ALA A 120 -0.36 -15.00 -107.04
N GLN A 121 -1.65 -15.35 -106.88
CA GLN A 121 -2.11 -16.52 -106.14
C GLN A 121 -2.13 -17.79 -107.02
N VAL A 122 -2.31 -17.65 -108.34
CA VAL A 122 -2.17 -18.75 -109.32
C VAL A 122 -0.70 -19.19 -109.47
N ARG A 123 0.26 -18.26 -109.47
CA ARG A 123 1.69 -18.61 -109.60
C ARG A 123 2.26 -19.38 -108.41
N SER A 124 1.74 -19.16 -107.20
CA SER A 124 2.06 -20.02 -106.05
C SER A 124 1.54 -21.45 -106.22
N VAL A 125 0.39 -21.64 -106.89
CA VAL A 125 -0.17 -22.97 -107.18
C VAL A 125 0.66 -23.70 -108.26
N GLU A 126 1.12 -23.03 -109.30
CA GLU A 126 2.06 -23.63 -110.28
C GLU A 126 3.36 -24.11 -109.60
N SER A 127 3.92 -23.33 -108.67
CA SER A 127 5.13 -23.73 -107.93
C SER A 127 4.92 -24.89 -106.94
N ALA A 128 3.67 -25.10 -106.48
CA ALA A 128 3.29 -26.25 -105.66
C ALA A 128 3.00 -27.48 -106.53
N LEU A 129 2.38 -27.30 -107.70
CA LEU A 129 2.06 -28.39 -108.62
C LEU A 129 3.32 -28.98 -109.27
N ALA A 130 4.35 -28.16 -109.53
CA ALA A 130 5.67 -28.61 -109.96
C ALA A 130 6.44 -29.44 -108.91
N ARG A 131 5.94 -29.54 -107.66
CA ARG A 131 6.49 -30.43 -106.61
C ARG A 131 5.66 -31.70 -106.40
N LEU A 132 4.52 -31.86 -107.10
CA LEU A 132 3.66 -33.04 -107.02
C LEU A 132 3.98 -34.13 -108.07
N SER A 133 5.05 -33.99 -108.87
CA SER A 133 5.42 -34.92 -109.94
C SER A 133 6.75 -35.66 -109.72
N THR A 134 7.08 -35.98 -108.46
CA THR A 134 8.13 -36.96 -108.09
C THR A 134 7.53 -37.99 -107.12
N PRO A 135 7.94 -39.27 -107.15
CA PRO A 135 7.02 -40.40 -106.96
C PRO A 135 6.48 -40.63 -105.53
N VAL A 136 5.29 -41.23 -105.50
CA VAL A 136 4.48 -41.52 -104.29
C VAL A 136 4.97 -42.80 -103.61
N ASP A 137 5.93 -42.66 -102.70
CA ASP A 137 6.26 -43.68 -101.68
C ASP A 137 6.53 -43.08 -100.28
N THR A 138 6.71 -41.75 -100.15
CA THR A 138 7.06 -41.09 -98.88
C THR A 138 5.86 -40.62 -98.04
N LEU A 139 4.68 -40.44 -98.64
CA LEU A 139 3.51 -39.84 -97.98
C LEU A 139 2.90 -40.67 -96.84
N GLN A 140 3.16 -41.98 -96.79
CA GLN A 140 2.68 -42.84 -95.69
C GLN A 140 3.58 -42.74 -94.44
N GLY A 141 4.82 -42.27 -94.60
CA GLY A 141 5.76 -42.02 -93.50
C GLY A 141 5.46 -40.73 -92.75
N GLU A 142 5.25 -39.62 -93.45
CA GLU A 142 4.97 -38.31 -92.83
C GLU A 142 3.65 -38.28 -92.04
N VAL A 143 2.59 -38.95 -92.53
CA VAL A 143 1.31 -39.03 -91.79
C VAL A 143 1.45 -39.86 -90.51
N ARG A 144 2.26 -40.93 -90.53
CA ARG A 144 2.60 -41.70 -89.32
C ARG A 144 3.44 -40.86 -88.36
N GLN A 145 4.50 -40.20 -88.83
CA GLN A 145 5.30 -39.29 -88.00
C GLN A 145 4.48 -38.15 -87.39
N MET A 146 3.50 -37.58 -88.09
CA MET A 146 2.59 -36.59 -87.49
C MET A 146 1.68 -37.21 -86.43
N ALA A 147 1.12 -38.40 -86.67
CA ALA A 147 0.29 -39.09 -85.68
C ALA A 147 1.11 -39.47 -84.43
N ASP A 148 2.33 -39.96 -84.60
CA ASP A 148 3.25 -40.31 -83.51
C ASP A 148 3.75 -39.06 -82.77
N ALA A 149 4.03 -37.95 -83.47
CA ALA A 149 4.38 -36.68 -82.84
C ALA A 149 3.21 -36.09 -82.03
N VAL A 150 1.97 -36.20 -82.52
CA VAL A 150 0.76 -35.81 -81.78
C VAL A 150 0.55 -36.74 -80.58
N SER A 151 0.72 -38.06 -80.74
CA SER A 151 0.62 -39.03 -79.65
C SER A 151 1.66 -38.77 -78.56
N LEU A 152 2.92 -38.52 -78.94
CA LEU A 152 4.00 -38.14 -78.04
C LEU A 152 3.73 -36.80 -77.34
N GLN A 153 3.14 -35.83 -78.05
CA GLN A 153 2.78 -34.54 -77.47
C GLN A 153 1.59 -34.66 -76.50
N VAL A 154 0.59 -35.49 -76.80
CA VAL A 154 -0.51 -35.84 -75.88
C VAL A 154 0.03 -36.58 -74.65
N GLY A 155 0.95 -37.53 -74.82
CA GLY A 155 1.64 -38.20 -73.73
C GLY A 155 2.39 -37.22 -72.82
N ARG A 156 3.19 -36.31 -73.40
CA ARG A 156 3.87 -35.23 -72.65
C ARG A 156 2.89 -34.30 -71.93
N ILE A 157 1.75 -33.97 -72.55
CA ILE A 157 0.69 -33.18 -71.90
C ILE A 157 0.11 -33.97 -70.73
N ASN A 158 -0.16 -35.27 -70.89
CA ASN A 158 -0.66 -36.11 -69.80
C ASN A 158 0.32 -36.18 -68.64
N THR A 159 1.61 -36.47 -68.88
CA THR A 159 2.64 -36.48 -67.83
C THR A 159 2.83 -35.10 -67.18
N ALA A 160 2.70 -34.01 -67.94
CA ALA A 160 2.71 -32.65 -67.39
C ALA A 160 1.47 -32.36 -66.54
N MET A 161 0.30 -32.88 -66.92
CA MET A 161 -0.92 -32.81 -66.11
C MET A 161 -0.82 -33.67 -64.86
N ASP A 162 -0.30 -34.90 -64.94
CA ASP A 162 -0.05 -35.78 -63.79
C ASP A 162 0.94 -35.13 -62.81
N SER A 163 2.00 -34.49 -63.32
CA SER A 163 2.94 -33.71 -62.48
C SER A 163 2.28 -32.46 -61.89
N ALA A 164 1.39 -31.79 -62.61
CA ALA A 164 0.63 -30.65 -62.09
C ALA A 164 -0.38 -31.09 -61.03
N LEU A 165 -1.06 -32.23 -61.21
CA LEU A 165 -1.97 -32.84 -60.24
C LEU A 165 -1.23 -33.28 -58.98
N ALA A 166 -0.05 -33.89 -59.11
CA ALA A 166 0.81 -34.24 -57.97
C ALA A 166 1.28 -32.98 -57.20
N ARG A 167 1.61 -31.88 -57.90
CA ARG A 167 1.94 -30.59 -57.28
C ARG A 167 0.72 -29.93 -56.62
N LEU A 168 -0.47 -30.07 -57.20
CA LEU A 168 -1.71 -29.58 -56.60
C LEU A 168 -2.07 -30.38 -55.34
N ALA A 169 -1.91 -31.71 -55.34
CA ALA A 169 -2.08 -32.53 -54.15
C ALA A 169 -1.09 -32.17 -53.03
N ALA A 170 0.20 -31.95 -53.37
CA ALA A 170 1.19 -31.47 -52.40
C ALA A 170 0.89 -30.03 -51.91
N MET A 171 0.33 -29.16 -52.75
CA MET A 171 -0.16 -27.84 -52.32
C MET A 171 -1.40 -27.95 -51.44
N GLU A 172 -2.32 -28.87 -51.71
CA GLU A 172 -3.50 -29.15 -50.89
C GLU A 172 -3.11 -29.67 -49.51
N GLU A 173 -2.13 -30.57 -49.43
CA GLU A 173 -1.53 -31.06 -48.18
C GLU A 173 -0.89 -29.91 -47.38
N VAL A 174 -0.05 -29.08 -48.02
CA VAL A 174 0.61 -27.93 -47.38
C VAL A 174 -0.40 -26.86 -46.95
N ILE A 175 -1.44 -26.58 -47.75
CA ILE A 175 -2.51 -25.64 -47.40
C ILE A 175 -3.34 -26.18 -46.24
N THR A 176 -3.67 -27.47 -46.24
CA THR A 176 -4.38 -28.13 -45.13
C THR A 176 -3.56 -28.05 -43.84
N HIS A 177 -2.27 -28.39 -43.90
CA HIS A 177 -1.38 -28.29 -42.74
C HIS A 177 -1.23 -26.85 -42.22
N HIS A 178 -1.16 -25.85 -43.11
CA HIS A 178 -1.16 -24.45 -42.70
C HIS A 178 -2.51 -23.98 -42.15
N ALA A 179 -3.63 -24.51 -42.65
CA ALA A 179 -4.97 -24.24 -42.12
C ALA A 179 -5.13 -24.83 -40.71
N ASP A 180 -4.72 -26.07 -40.49
CA ASP A 180 -4.72 -26.73 -39.18
C ASP A 180 -3.83 -25.99 -38.19
N SER A 181 -2.60 -25.64 -38.58
CA SER A 181 -1.67 -24.86 -37.74
C SER A 181 -2.21 -23.45 -37.42
N LEU A 182 -2.90 -22.79 -38.37
CA LEU A 182 -3.57 -21.53 -38.14
C LEU A 182 -4.78 -21.67 -37.21
N GLU A 183 -5.53 -22.78 -37.31
CA GLU A 183 -6.66 -23.05 -36.42
C GLU A 183 -6.18 -23.35 -34.99
N ASP A 184 -5.14 -24.16 -34.82
CA ASP A 184 -4.56 -24.49 -33.51
C ASP A 184 -3.91 -23.28 -32.83
N THR A 185 -3.17 -22.46 -33.57
CA THR A 185 -2.67 -21.18 -33.04
C THR A 185 -3.81 -20.21 -32.71
N SER A 186 -4.91 -20.23 -33.47
CA SER A 186 -6.12 -19.45 -33.18
C SER A 186 -6.86 -19.96 -31.93
N LYS A 187 -6.95 -21.27 -31.71
CA LYS A 187 -7.48 -21.90 -30.48
C LYS A 187 -6.63 -21.51 -29.28
N ALA A 188 -5.32 -21.73 -29.34
CA ALA A 188 -4.39 -21.37 -28.27
C ALA A 188 -4.39 -19.86 -27.95
N ALA A 189 -4.58 -19.00 -28.95
CA ALA A 189 -4.76 -17.56 -28.74
C ALA A 189 -6.07 -17.24 -27.99
N ARG A 190 -7.20 -17.86 -28.37
CA ARG A 190 -8.48 -17.71 -27.66
C ARG A 190 -8.37 -18.17 -26.21
N GLU A 191 -7.81 -19.36 -25.97
CA GLU A 191 -7.62 -19.91 -24.62
C GLU A 191 -6.76 -19.00 -23.72
N ARG A 192 -5.67 -18.43 -24.27
CA ARG A 192 -4.83 -17.45 -23.56
C ARG A 192 -5.60 -16.17 -23.24
N VAL A 193 -6.37 -15.64 -24.20
CA VAL A 193 -7.20 -14.44 -24.00
C VAL A 193 -8.29 -14.69 -22.95
N GLU A 194 -8.95 -15.85 -22.97
CA GLU A 194 -9.89 -16.23 -21.92
C GLU A 194 -9.22 -16.40 -20.55
N SER A 195 -8.04 -17.00 -20.49
CA SER A 195 -7.26 -17.15 -19.26
C SER A 195 -6.89 -15.78 -18.67
N LEU A 196 -6.45 -14.84 -19.51
CA LEU A 196 -6.19 -13.46 -19.14
C LEU A 196 -7.46 -12.74 -18.66
N MET A 197 -8.61 -12.93 -19.33
CA MET A 197 -9.88 -12.36 -18.88
C MET A 197 -10.33 -12.94 -17.52
N ARG A 198 -10.13 -14.24 -17.28
CA ARG A 198 -10.38 -14.90 -15.98
C ARG A 198 -9.46 -14.33 -14.89
N SER A 199 -8.17 -14.16 -15.17
CA SER A 199 -7.22 -13.54 -14.22
C SER A 199 -7.60 -12.09 -13.92
N LEU A 200 -7.85 -11.26 -14.94
CA LEU A 200 -8.27 -9.86 -14.79
C LEU A 200 -9.57 -9.71 -14.00
N LYS A 201 -10.52 -10.64 -14.17
CA LYS A 201 -11.74 -10.67 -13.35
C LYS A 201 -11.42 -10.94 -11.87
N GLY A 202 -10.59 -11.93 -11.58
CA GLY A 202 -10.14 -12.24 -10.21
C GLY A 202 -9.28 -11.14 -9.58
N GLU A 203 -8.42 -10.48 -10.35
CA GLU A 203 -7.67 -9.28 -9.94
C GLU A 203 -8.64 -8.16 -9.55
N ARG A 204 -9.67 -7.91 -10.38
CA ARG A 204 -10.67 -6.87 -10.15
C ARG A 204 -11.59 -7.19 -8.97
N GLU A 205 -11.93 -8.45 -8.74
CA GLU A 205 -12.70 -8.91 -7.58
C GLU A 205 -11.89 -8.69 -6.28
N LYS A 206 -10.60 -9.05 -6.25
CA LYS A 206 -9.70 -8.75 -5.11
C LYS A 206 -9.51 -7.26 -4.88
N LEU A 207 -9.40 -6.45 -5.94
CA LEU A 207 -9.30 -4.99 -5.81
C LEU A 207 -10.60 -4.38 -5.26
N ALA A 208 -11.77 -4.96 -5.59
CA ALA A 208 -13.03 -4.56 -4.97
C ALA A 208 -13.09 -4.94 -3.49
N GLU A 209 -12.70 -6.15 -3.12
CA GLU A 209 -12.59 -6.61 -1.71
C GLU A 209 -11.62 -5.74 -0.88
N ILE A 210 -10.48 -5.37 -1.46
CA ILE A 210 -9.50 -4.47 -0.82
C ILE A 210 -10.08 -3.07 -0.64
N ALA A 211 -10.85 -2.56 -1.62
CA ALA A 211 -11.50 -1.25 -1.52
C ALA A 211 -12.59 -1.24 -0.43
N ASP A 212 -13.41 -2.29 -0.36
CA ASP A 212 -14.46 -2.49 0.65
C ASP A 212 -13.83 -2.57 2.06
N SER A 213 -12.78 -3.40 2.22
CA SER A 213 -12.02 -3.50 3.48
C SER A 213 -11.31 -2.20 3.87
N LEU A 214 -10.93 -1.36 2.90
CA LEU A 214 -10.36 -0.06 3.16
C LEU A 214 -11.43 0.94 3.63
N ASP A 215 -12.62 0.93 3.02
CA ASP A 215 -13.75 1.79 3.42
C ASP A 215 -14.24 1.43 4.83
N ASP A 216 -14.42 0.14 5.13
CA ASP A 216 -14.72 -0.37 6.48
C ASP A 216 -13.70 0.10 7.52
N LYS A 217 -12.40 -0.01 7.21
CA LYS A 217 -11.33 0.44 8.12
C LYS A 217 -11.32 1.96 8.26
N SER A 218 -11.59 2.70 7.20
CA SER A 218 -11.72 4.16 7.23
C SER A 218 -12.92 4.59 8.06
N ALA A 219 -14.06 3.90 7.97
CA ALA A 219 -15.24 4.14 8.79
C ALA A 219 -14.98 3.84 10.28
N LEU A 220 -14.30 2.72 10.60
CA LEU A 220 -13.89 2.38 11.96
C LEU A 220 -12.90 3.41 12.54
N ILE A 221 -11.93 3.86 11.75
CA ILE A 221 -10.99 4.91 12.18
C ILE A 221 -11.72 6.24 12.39
N ALA A 222 -12.64 6.62 11.50
CA ALA A 222 -13.43 7.83 11.65
C ALA A 222 -14.31 7.79 12.92
N ALA A 223 -14.95 6.66 13.21
CA ALA A 223 -15.72 6.45 14.43
C ALA A 223 -14.83 6.55 15.69
N ALA A 224 -13.67 5.89 15.71
CA ALA A 224 -12.74 5.93 16.83
C ALA A 224 -12.16 7.34 17.06
N ILE A 225 -11.88 8.10 16.00
CA ILE A 225 -11.43 9.51 16.10
C ILE A 225 -12.56 10.39 16.66
N GLN A 226 -13.82 10.16 16.27
CA GLN A 226 -14.96 10.90 16.79
C GLN A 226 -15.17 10.62 18.29
N GLU A 227 -15.17 9.35 18.69
CA GLU A 227 -15.26 8.91 20.09
C GLU A 227 -14.11 9.46 20.94
N GLN A 228 -12.88 9.41 20.43
CA GLN A 228 -11.72 9.98 21.11
C GLN A 228 -11.81 11.51 21.23
N SER A 229 -12.34 12.19 20.21
CA SER A 229 -12.56 13.65 20.25
C SER A 229 -13.61 14.04 21.28
N GLU A 230 -14.69 13.25 21.40
CA GLU A 230 -15.74 13.45 22.41
C GLU A 230 -15.23 13.18 23.83
N MET A 231 -14.46 12.10 24.04
CA MET A 231 -13.76 11.86 25.31
C MET A 231 -12.77 12.98 25.67
N VAL A 232 -12.02 13.51 24.70
CA VAL A 232 -11.09 14.62 24.94
C VAL A 232 -11.83 15.92 25.27
N ALA A 233 -12.98 16.18 24.64
CA ALA A 233 -13.83 17.32 24.98
C ALA A 233 -14.39 17.18 26.41
N ALA A 234 -14.96 16.02 26.76
CA ALA A 234 -15.45 15.74 28.11
C ALA A 234 -14.36 15.82 29.18
N ALA A 235 -13.15 15.30 28.89
CA ALA A 235 -12.00 15.42 29.79
C ALA A 235 -11.51 16.87 29.94
N ALA A 236 -11.58 17.68 28.88
CA ALA A 236 -11.26 19.10 28.93
C ALA A 236 -12.30 19.92 29.71
N GLU A 237 -13.59 19.61 29.56
CA GLU A 237 -14.65 20.21 30.38
C GLU A 237 -14.50 19.86 31.86
N LEU A 238 -14.29 18.57 32.18
CA LEU A 238 -14.04 18.10 33.55
C LEU A 238 -12.78 18.75 34.15
N ALA A 239 -11.70 18.87 33.38
CA ALA A 239 -10.48 19.54 33.82
C ALA A 239 -10.71 21.04 34.06
N ASN A 240 -11.50 21.72 33.23
CA ASN A 240 -11.86 23.12 33.39
C ASN A 240 -12.78 23.35 34.60
N GLU A 241 -13.73 22.46 34.85
CA GLU A 241 -14.55 22.46 36.06
C GLU A 241 -13.68 22.29 37.31
N LYS A 242 -12.81 21.28 37.35
CA LYS A 242 -11.90 21.02 38.48
C LYS A 242 -10.88 22.15 38.68
N ALA A 243 -10.40 22.79 37.61
CA ALA A 243 -9.57 23.98 37.70
C ALA A 243 -10.33 25.18 38.30
N THR A 244 -11.61 25.34 37.95
CA THR A 244 -12.48 26.40 38.49
C THR A 244 -12.80 26.16 39.96
N GLU A 245 -13.14 24.93 40.35
CA GLU A 245 -13.33 24.50 41.74
C GLU A 245 -12.05 24.72 42.58
N GLY A 246 -10.90 24.34 42.03
CA GLY A 246 -9.59 24.59 42.63
C GLY A 246 -9.31 26.09 42.82
N ALA A 247 -9.62 26.92 41.82
CA ALA A 247 -9.45 28.37 41.89
C ALA A 247 -10.37 29.02 42.96
N LEU A 248 -11.63 28.57 43.08
CA LEU A 248 -12.54 29.01 44.15
C LEU A 248 -12.03 28.58 45.54
N THR A 249 -11.53 27.36 45.67
CA THR A 249 -10.96 26.84 46.92
C THR A 249 -9.69 27.60 47.33
N LEU A 250 -8.80 27.87 46.38
CA LEU A 250 -7.60 28.70 46.60
C LEU A 250 -7.97 30.14 47.00
N ARG A 251 -8.99 30.74 46.38
CA ARG A 251 -9.47 32.07 46.74
C ARG A 251 -10.03 32.11 48.17
N ALA A 252 -10.87 31.14 48.54
CA ALA A 252 -11.38 31.01 49.89
C ALA A 252 -10.26 30.74 50.91
N GLY A 253 -9.24 29.96 50.53
CA GLY A 253 -8.03 29.75 51.32
C GLY A 253 -7.25 31.06 51.55
N ALA A 254 -7.06 31.86 50.49
CA ALA A 254 -6.38 33.15 50.55
C ALA A 254 -7.14 34.18 51.41
N GLU A 255 -8.47 34.25 51.31
CA GLU A 255 -9.32 35.10 52.16
C GLU A 255 -9.23 34.68 53.65
N ARG A 256 -9.26 33.38 53.94
CA ARG A 256 -9.03 32.88 55.32
C ARG A 256 -7.64 33.25 55.83
N LEU A 257 -6.59 33.07 55.02
CA LEU A 257 -5.21 33.44 55.36
C LEU A 257 -5.07 34.95 55.60
N GLY A 258 -5.71 35.78 54.79
CA GLY A 258 -5.80 37.22 55.00
C GLY A 258 -6.46 37.57 56.33
N SER A 259 -7.62 36.98 56.63
CA SER A 259 -8.32 37.22 57.90
C SER A 259 -7.52 36.76 59.14
N ALA A 260 -6.79 35.65 59.04
CA ALA A 260 -5.89 35.18 60.10
C ALA A 260 -4.67 36.09 60.24
N GLY A 261 -4.16 36.65 59.15
CA GLY A 261 -3.12 37.68 59.14
C GLY A 261 -3.56 38.96 59.86
N ASP A 262 -4.73 39.49 59.51
CA ASP A 262 -5.32 40.67 60.17
C ASP A 262 -5.52 40.45 61.68
N GLU A 263 -6.02 39.27 62.08
CA GLU A 263 -6.22 38.97 63.50
C GLU A 263 -4.90 38.78 64.26
N THR A 264 -3.87 38.27 63.58
CA THR A 264 -2.49 38.21 64.11
C THR A 264 -1.90 39.61 64.28
N ILE A 265 -2.13 40.51 63.31
CA ILE A 265 -1.69 41.92 63.38
C ILE A 265 -2.35 42.63 64.56
N LYS A 266 -3.69 42.56 64.71
CA LYS A 266 -4.40 43.14 65.86
C LYS A 266 -3.92 42.57 67.19
N SER A 267 -3.66 41.26 67.24
CA SER A 267 -3.11 40.60 68.44
C SER A 267 -1.71 41.12 68.78
N ALA A 268 -0.87 41.37 67.78
CA ALA A 268 0.46 41.95 67.95
C ALA A 268 0.41 43.44 68.35
N GLU A 269 -0.49 44.23 67.76
CA GLU A 269 -0.74 45.63 68.15
C GLU A 269 -1.18 45.71 69.63
N LYS A 270 -2.16 44.90 70.02
CA LYS A 270 -2.65 44.83 71.41
C LYS A 270 -1.56 44.34 72.38
N ALA A 271 -0.73 43.38 71.97
CA ALA A 271 0.42 42.96 72.77
C ALA A 271 1.46 44.09 72.92
N SER A 272 1.71 44.87 71.86
CA SER A 272 2.58 46.04 71.88
C SER A 272 2.05 47.15 72.80
N GLU A 273 0.74 47.41 72.78
CA GLU A 273 0.07 48.36 73.68
C GLU A 273 0.23 47.96 75.15
N ILE A 274 -0.05 46.70 75.49
CA ILE A 274 0.14 46.13 76.84
C ILE A 274 1.62 46.19 77.26
N LEU A 275 2.56 45.92 76.35
CA LEU A 275 3.99 46.04 76.62
C LEU A 275 4.41 47.50 76.85
N GLY A 276 3.84 48.45 76.11
CA GLY A 276 4.03 49.89 76.31
C GLY A 276 3.52 50.38 77.66
N GLU A 277 2.31 49.97 78.04
CA GLU A 277 1.73 50.27 79.36
C GLU A 277 2.60 49.68 80.49
N ARG A 278 2.99 48.41 80.38
CA ARG A 278 3.91 47.77 81.35
C ARG A 278 5.27 48.47 81.43
N ALA A 279 5.83 48.92 80.29
CA ALA A 279 7.08 49.68 80.27
C ALA A 279 6.93 51.06 80.96
N SER A 280 5.77 51.71 80.82
CA SER A 280 5.45 52.95 81.54
C SER A 280 5.34 52.70 83.06
N ASN A 281 4.56 51.70 83.47
CA ASN A 281 4.38 51.33 84.88
C ASN A 281 5.70 50.92 85.55
N LEU A 282 6.59 50.21 84.83
CA LEU A 282 7.94 49.91 85.32
C LEU A 282 8.82 51.17 85.47
N ARG A 283 8.62 52.18 84.62
CA ARG A 283 9.35 53.46 84.70
C ARG A 283 8.88 54.29 85.89
N GLU A 284 7.57 54.38 86.11
CA GLU A 284 6.98 55.02 87.29
C GLU A 284 7.37 54.29 88.59
N LEU A 285 7.40 52.96 88.57
CA LEU A 285 7.89 52.16 89.71
C LEU A 285 9.39 52.39 89.97
N ALA A 286 10.20 52.59 88.94
CA ALA A 286 11.61 52.95 89.09
C ALA A 286 11.81 54.38 89.65
N ASP A 287 11.03 55.37 89.18
CA ASP A 287 11.09 56.75 89.68
C ASP A 287 10.58 56.86 91.12
N THR A 288 9.54 56.10 91.49
CA THR A 288 9.07 56.02 92.89
C THR A 288 10.05 55.28 93.79
N LEU A 289 10.73 54.22 93.31
CA LEU A 289 11.86 53.61 94.03
C LEU A 289 13.00 54.60 94.25
N LYS A 290 13.35 55.37 93.22
CA LYS A 290 14.40 56.40 93.30
C LYS A 290 14.04 57.48 94.32
N SER A 291 12.83 58.04 94.25
CA SER A 291 12.35 59.04 95.20
C SER A 291 12.32 58.52 96.64
N ARG A 292 11.95 57.25 96.86
CA ARG A 292 12.06 56.60 98.18
C ARG A 292 13.51 56.41 98.61
N GLY A 293 14.42 56.10 97.69
CA GLY A 293 15.86 56.02 97.93
C GLY A 293 16.43 57.35 98.40
N ASP A 294 16.20 58.42 97.63
CA ASP A 294 16.64 59.79 97.96
C ASP A 294 16.06 60.26 99.32
N GLY A 295 14.79 59.96 99.59
CA GLY A 295 14.14 60.27 100.87
C GLY A 295 14.69 59.47 102.05
N LEU A 296 15.07 58.21 101.84
CA LEU A 296 15.68 57.36 102.86
C LEU A 296 17.13 57.76 103.14
N ASP A 297 17.89 58.17 102.12
CA ASP A 297 19.24 58.69 102.27
C ASP A 297 19.25 60.03 103.03
N ALA A 298 18.32 60.94 102.70
CA ALA A 298 18.10 62.17 103.46
C ALA A 298 17.71 61.90 104.94
N ALA A 299 16.90 60.87 105.20
CA ALA A 299 16.57 60.44 106.55
C ALA A 299 17.78 59.86 107.30
N TYR A 300 18.63 59.08 106.62
CA TYR A 300 19.90 58.56 107.15
C TYR A 300 20.88 59.69 107.51
N HIS A 301 21.06 60.66 106.62
CA HIS A 301 21.87 61.85 106.88
C HIS A 301 21.37 62.61 108.12
N LYS A 302 20.07 62.89 108.21
CA LYS A 302 19.45 63.56 109.35
C LYS A 302 19.55 62.76 110.65
N HIS A 303 19.50 61.42 110.59
CA HIS A 303 19.70 60.57 111.76
C HIS A 303 21.16 60.58 112.23
N ARG A 304 22.12 60.54 111.29
CA ARG A 304 23.56 60.68 111.57
C ARG A 304 23.90 62.03 112.20
N GLU A 305 23.31 63.13 111.72
CA GLU A 305 23.46 64.46 112.33
C GLU A 305 22.92 64.50 113.76
N ARG A 306 21.70 63.99 114.00
CA ARG A 306 21.12 63.89 115.35
C ARG A 306 21.95 63.01 116.30
N LEU A 307 22.55 61.93 115.80
CA LEU A 307 23.47 61.10 116.59
C LEU A 307 24.77 61.83 116.93
N ALA A 308 25.30 62.64 116.01
CA ALA A 308 26.46 63.49 116.26
C ALA A 308 26.14 64.59 117.28
N GLU A 309 24.98 65.26 117.16
CA GLU A 309 24.50 66.27 118.10
C GLU A 309 24.25 65.67 119.49
N ALA A 310 23.61 64.50 119.58
CA ALA A 310 23.40 63.77 120.83
C ALA A 310 24.72 63.34 121.49
N SER A 311 25.70 62.90 120.69
CA SER A 311 27.06 62.57 121.17
C SER A 311 27.79 63.80 121.70
N GLU A 312 27.67 64.95 121.02
CA GLU A 312 28.27 66.20 121.49
C GLU A 312 27.57 66.75 122.74
N ALA A 313 26.25 66.65 122.83
CA ALA A 313 25.47 66.98 124.02
C ALA A 313 25.87 66.08 125.22
N LEU A 314 26.04 64.77 124.99
CA LEU A 314 26.52 63.83 126.00
C LEU A 314 27.94 64.18 126.45
N ARG A 315 28.82 64.59 125.54
CA ARG A 315 30.19 65.04 125.88
C ARG A 315 30.18 66.33 126.70
N ARG A 316 29.31 67.29 126.37
CA ARG A 316 29.13 68.53 127.16
C ARG A 316 28.56 68.23 128.55
N GLU A 317 27.66 67.26 128.70
CA GLU A 317 27.20 66.80 130.02
C GLU A 317 28.33 66.13 130.81
N GLN A 318 29.16 65.28 130.20
CA GLN A 318 30.32 64.70 130.88
C GLN A 318 31.32 65.76 131.34
N GLU A 319 31.58 66.81 130.53
CA GLU A 319 32.41 67.96 130.90
C GLU A 319 31.80 68.74 132.09
N LYS A 320 30.49 68.99 132.08
CA LYS A 320 29.78 69.62 133.20
C LYS A 320 29.84 68.79 134.47
N ILE A 321 29.59 67.48 134.38
CA ILE A 321 29.65 66.56 135.52
C ILE A 321 31.05 66.57 136.13
N ALA A 322 32.11 66.57 135.32
CA ALA A 322 33.48 66.72 135.81
C ALA A 322 33.70 68.06 136.54
N SER A 323 33.25 69.17 135.95
CA SER A 323 33.35 70.50 136.59
C SER A 323 32.56 70.62 137.89
N ALA A 324 31.38 70.00 137.98
CA ALA A 324 30.57 69.93 139.19
C ALA A 324 31.23 69.07 140.27
N LEU A 325 31.92 67.99 139.89
CA LEU A 325 32.66 67.13 140.81
C LEU A 325 33.85 67.86 141.46
N ASP A 326 34.59 68.67 140.70
CA ASP A 326 35.65 69.53 141.24
C ASP A 326 35.09 70.70 142.07
N PHE A 327 33.94 71.27 141.71
CA PHE A 327 33.25 72.27 142.54
C PHE A 327 32.82 71.68 143.89
N HIS A 328 32.16 70.51 143.90
CA HIS A 328 31.77 69.82 145.13
C HIS A 328 32.98 69.42 146.00
N LYS A 329 34.12 69.11 145.38
CA LYS A 329 35.38 68.81 146.09
C LYS A 329 35.97 70.04 146.79
N ALA A 330 35.77 71.24 146.25
CA ALA A 330 36.10 72.50 146.90
C ALA A 330 35.05 72.91 147.96
N GLU A 331 33.77 72.65 147.71
CA GLU A 331 32.65 72.98 148.61
C GLU A 331 32.64 72.10 149.87
N LEU A 332 33.00 70.82 149.77
CA LEU A 332 33.19 69.94 150.93
C LEU A 332 34.30 70.42 151.89
N ALA A 333 35.31 71.16 151.38
CA ALA A 333 36.36 71.73 152.21
C ALA A 333 35.90 72.98 152.99
N THR A 334 34.90 73.71 152.50
CA THR A 334 34.35 74.91 153.16
C THR A 334 33.13 74.61 154.04
N LEU A 335 32.30 73.62 153.68
CA LEU A 335 31.17 73.13 154.49
C LEU A 335 31.60 72.65 155.88
N SER A 336 32.81 72.11 156.01
CA SER A 336 33.42 71.68 157.28
C SER A 336 33.56 72.81 158.33
N LYS A 337 33.52 74.09 157.92
CA LYS A 337 33.83 75.23 158.79
C LYS A 337 32.63 76.10 159.19
N THR A 338 31.46 75.96 158.55
CA THR A 338 30.34 76.92 158.72
C THR A 338 28.95 76.28 158.83
N ALA A 339 28.85 74.97 159.06
CA ALA A 339 27.57 74.27 159.29
C ALA A 339 26.98 74.47 160.71
N GLY A 340 27.11 75.67 161.28
CA GLY A 340 26.75 75.96 162.69
C GLY A 340 25.60 76.96 162.92
N SER A 341 25.19 77.76 161.92
CA SER A 341 24.24 78.87 162.16
C SER A 341 23.42 79.30 160.93
N GLY A 342 22.86 78.35 160.18
CA GLY A 342 22.11 78.62 158.93
C GLY A 342 20.68 78.05 158.85
N ALA A 343 20.14 77.46 159.91
CA ALA A 343 18.90 76.67 159.84
C ALA A 343 17.58 77.49 159.78
N GLU A 344 17.57 78.76 160.21
CA GLU A 344 16.32 79.54 160.29
C GLU A 344 15.91 80.21 158.98
N THR A 345 16.86 80.52 158.07
CA THR A 345 16.57 81.17 156.78
C THR A 345 16.04 80.21 155.72
N LEU A 346 16.36 78.91 155.80
CA LEU A 346 15.91 77.88 154.85
C LEU A 346 14.39 77.69 154.85
N ARG A 347 13.72 77.92 155.99
CA ARG A 347 12.27 77.71 156.14
C ARG A 347 11.43 78.67 155.28
N LYS A 348 11.92 79.88 155.00
CA LYS A 348 11.17 80.91 154.26
C LYS A 348 11.27 80.79 152.73
N SER A 349 12.31 80.13 152.21
CA SER A 349 12.49 79.92 150.76
C SER A 349 11.75 78.68 150.23
N ALA A 350 11.36 77.77 151.12
CA ALA A 350 10.68 76.52 150.77
C ALA A 350 9.24 76.72 150.27
N GLU A 351 8.54 77.78 150.71
CA GLU A 351 7.13 78.02 150.37
C GLU A 351 6.93 78.51 148.92
N GLU A 352 7.92 79.19 148.33
CA GLU A 352 7.81 79.76 146.98
C GLU A 352 8.11 78.75 145.84
N SER A 353 8.90 77.71 146.14
CA SER A 353 9.37 76.74 145.13
C SER A 353 8.35 75.66 144.74
N GLY A 354 7.37 75.36 145.60
CA GLY A 354 6.43 74.24 145.39
C GLY A 354 5.46 74.42 144.21
N ALA A 355 5.05 75.66 143.93
CA ALA A 355 4.03 75.96 142.92
C ALA A 355 4.54 75.87 141.47
N VAL A 356 5.85 76.00 141.26
CA VAL A 356 6.48 75.92 139.93
C VAL A 356 6.75 74.45 139.55
N PHE A 357 7.28 73.66 140.49
CA PHE A 357 7.59 72.25 140.28
C PHE A 357 6.33 71.41 139.98
N THR A 358 5.25 71.64 140.73
CA THR A 358 3.98 70.94 140.53
C THR A 358 3.33 71.24 139.17
N ARG A 359 3.51 72.45 138.60
CA ARG A 359 3.04 72.74 137.24
C ARG A 359 3.86 72.01 136.18
N ALA A 360 5.20 72.07 136.27
CA ALA A 360 6.09 71.44 135.30
C ALA A 360 5.86 69.92 135.18
N ILE A 361 5.63 69.24 136.31
CA ILE A 361 5.30 67.81 136.33
C ILE A 361 3.94 67.51 135.70
N ASN A 362 2.90 68.29 136.00
CA ASN A 362 1.59 68.10 135.38
C ASN A 362 1.62 68.34 133.85
N ASP A 363 2.36 69.35 133.39
CA ASP A 363 2.56 69.60 131.96
C ASP A 363 3.30 68.45 131.26
N ALA A 364 4.32 67.87 131.91
CA ALA A 364 5.04 66.70 131.40
C ALA A 364 4.14 65.45 131.34
N ILE A 365 3.34 65.20 132.37
CA ILE A 365 2.39 64.07 132.41
C ILE A 365 1.32 64.22 131.32
N ASN A 366 0.77 65.43 131.14
CA ASN A 366 -0.22 65.71 130.10
C ASN A 366 0.37 65.51 128.69
N ARG A 367 1.60 65.95 128.43
CA ARG A 367 2.30 65.73 127.15
C ARG A 367 2.61 64.26 126.90
N ALA A 368 3.04 63.51 127.92
CA ALA A 368 3.26 62.07 127.82
C ALA A 368 1.96 61.31 127.53
N SER A 369 0.85 61.68 128.18
CA SER A 369 -0.46 61.08 127.93
C SER A 369 -1.00 61.41 126.53
N ALA A 370 -0.83 62.64 126.06
CA ALA A 370 -1.19 63.04 124.71
C ALA A 370 -0.36 62.27 123.66
N LEU A 371 0.95 62.18 123.83
CA LEU A 371 1.83 61.42 122.95
C LEU A 371 1.47 59.93 122.93
N SER A 372 1.18 59.33 124.09
CA SER A 372 0.72 57.94 124.19
C SER A 372 -0.57 57.70 123.41
N LYS A 373 -1.55 58.60 123.49
CA LYS A 373 -2.81 58.50 122.74
C LYS A 373 -2.60 58.66 121.24
N THR A 374 -1.72 59.57 120.81
CA THR A 374 -1.36 59.71 119.39
C THR A 374 -0.72 58.43 118.88
N ILE A 375 0.30 57.90 119.57
CA ILE A 375 0.97 56.63 119.22
C ILE A 375 -0.01 55.47 119.18
N GLU A 376 -0.93 55.36 120.14
CA GLU A 376 -1.97 54.32 120.16
C GLU A 376 -2.93 54.44 118.97
N SER A 377 -3.32 55.66 118.57
CA SER A 377 -4.18 55.89 117.39
C SER A 377 -3.46 55.67 116.04
N GLU A 378 -2.17 55.99 115.98
CA GLU A 378 -1.33 55.90 114.78
C GLU A 378 -0.84 54.47 114.55
N THR A 379 -0.49 53.74 115.61
CA THR A 379 -0.21 52.29 115.54
C THR A 379 -1.47 51.49 115.19
N ARG A 380 -2.65 51.90 115.66
CA ARG A 380 -3.91 51.26 115.27
C ARG A 380 -4.26 51.47 113.80
N THR A 381 -4.19 52.69 113.29
CA THR A 381 -4.42 52.93 111.85
C THR A 381 -3.34 52.31 110.97
N ALA A 382 -2.08 52.25 111.42
CA ALA A 382 -1.02 51.51 110.72
C ALA A 382 -1.26 49.99 110.71
N ALA A 383 -1.78 49.41 111.80
CA ALA A 383 -2.16 48.00 111.87
C ALA A 383 -3.34 47.68 110.94
N GLU A 384 -4.43 48.45 111.01
CA GLU A 384 -5.61 48.30 110.17
C GLU A 384 -5.27 48.47 108.67
N ALA A 385 -4.39 49.42 108.32
CA ALA A 385 -3.90 49.58 106.94
C ALA A 385 -2.99 48.43 106.49
N SER A 386 -2.13 47.91 107.37
CA SER A 386 -1.25 46.78 107.06
C SER A 386 -2.03 45.49 106.86
N GLU A 387 -3.06 45.26 107.69
CA GLU A 387 -3.95 44.09 107.57
C GLU A 387 -4.79 44.15 106.28
N ALA A 388 -5.34 45.32 105.93
CA ALA A 388 -6.05 45.50 104.66
C ALA A 388 -5.15 45.26 103.43
N VAL A 389 -3.89 45.71 103.48
CA VAL A 389 -2.89 45.46 102.41
C VAL A 389 -2.54 43.97 102.32
N LEU A 390 -2.33 43.31 103.46
CA LEU A 390 -2.04 41.87 103.51
C LEU A 390 -3.21 41.03 102.97
N GLN A 391 -4.45 41.34 103.38
CA GLN A 391 -5.66 40.66 102.86
C GLN A 391 -5.77 40.79 101.34
N ARG A 392 -5.52 41.99 100.79
CA ARG A 392 -5.58 42.25 99.34
C ARG A 392 -4.46 41.53 98.58
N LEU A 393 -3.27 41.45 99.17
CA LEU A 393 -2.14 40.66 98.64
C LEU A 393 -2.43 39.16 98.68
N THR A 394 -3.04 38.63 99.75
CA THR A 394 -3.40 37.21 99.82
C THR A 394 -4.48 36.84 98.82
N GLU A 395 -5.48 37.70 98.59
CA GLU A 395 -6.53 37.41 97.61
C GLU A 395 -5.99 37.47 96.17
N THR A 396 -5.24 38.51 95.80
CA THR A 396 -4.59 38.57 94.48
C THR A 396 -3.57 37.46 94.26
N ALA A 397 -2.86 37.01 95.30
CA ALA A 397 -1.98 35.84 95.22
C ALA A 397 -2.77 34.52 95.08
N ARG A 398 -4.00 34.43 95.62
CA ARG A 398 -4.90 33.29 95.46
C ARG A 398 -5.45 33.25 94.03
N GLU A 399 -6.01 34.36 93.55
CA GLU A 399 -6.52 34.52 92.18
C GLU A 399 -5.42 34.24 91.13
N ALA A 400 -4.23 34.81 91.30
CA ALA A 400 -3.10 34.57 90.39
C ALA A 400 -2.63 33.10 90.38
N ARG A 401 -2.70 32.41 91.53
CA ARG A 401 -2.35 30.99 91.64
C ARG A 401 -3.42 30.11 91.01
N GLU A 402 -4.70 30.44 91.18
CA GLU A 402 -5.85 29.75 90.60
C GLU A 402 -5.84 29.88 89.06
N ALA A 403 -5.62 31.09 88.53
CA ALA A 403 -5.43 31.32 87.10
C ALA A 403 -4.19 30.63 86.52
N ALA A 404 -3.09 30.54 87.26
CA ALA A 404 -1.88 29.83 86.83
C ALA A 404 -2.08 28.31 86.75
N VAL A 405 -2.85 27.71 87.68
CA VAL A 405 -3.23 26.29 87.62
C VAL A 405 -4.15 26.03 86.44
N GLU A 406 -5.17 26.87 86.24
CA GLU A 406 -6.10 26.73 85.12
C GLU A 406 -5.42 26.90 83.75
N ALA A 407 -4.42 27.78 83.65
CA ALA A 407 -3.57 27.91 82.47
C ALA A 407 -2.68 26.67 82.26
N ALA A 408 -2.10 26.11 83.33
CA ALA A 408 -1.26 24.91 83.25
C ALA A 408 -2.06 23.67 82.81
N GLU A 409 -3.30 23.49 83.28
CA GLU A 409 -4.20 22.41 82.82
C GLU A 409 -4.59 22.59 81.35
N ARG A 410 -4.90 23.82 80.90
CA ARG A 410 -5.17 24.09 79.48
C ARG A 410 -3.96 23.79 78.60
N PHE A 411 -2.76 24.18 79.02
CA PHE A 411 -1.53 23.87 78.29
C PHE A 411 -1.23 22.36 78.25
N SER A 412 -1.44 21.62 79.34
CA SER A 412 -1.24 20.15 79.33
C SER A 412 -2.26 19.44 78.44
N GLY A 413 -3.52 19.88 78.46
CA GLY A 413 -4.55 19.39 77.55
C GLY A 413 -4.26 19.68 76.07
N GLN A 414 -3.76 20.88 75.75
CA GLN A 414 -3.32 21.22 74.39
C GLN A 414 -2.07 20.43 73.97
N ALA A 415 -1.11 20.20 74.87
CA ALA A 415 0.08 19.39 74.58
C ALA A 415 -0.30 17.93 74.27
N GLY A 416 -1.12 17.29 75.11
CA GLY A 416 -1.60 15.92 74.86
C GLY A 416 -2.46 15.80 73.59
N ALA A 417 -3.28 16.81 73.28
CA ALA A 417 -4.02 16.86 72.02
C ALA A 417 -3.11 17.05 70.80
N ALA A 418 -2.00 17.78 70.94
CA ALA A 418 -0.99 17.95 69.90
C ALA A 418 -0.14 16.69 69.69
N GLU A 419 0.27 15.99 70.74
CA GLU A 419 0.92 14.67 70.64
C GLU A 419 -0.01 13.66 69.96
N ALA A 420 -1.25 13.52 70.41
CA ALA A 420 -2.22 12.62 69.79
C ALA A 420 -2.62 13.01 68.36
N ALA A 421 -2.37 14.26 67.94
CA ALA A 421 -2.52 14.69 66.54
C ALA A 421 -1.27 14.37 65.72
N LEU A 422 -0.08 14.60 66.28
CA LEU A 422 1.19 14.26 65.65
C LEU A 422 1.33 12.76 65.43
N GLU A 423 0.92 11.93 66.40
CA GLU A 423 0.97 10.47 66.30
C GLU A 423 0.06 9.97 65.17
N ARG A 424 -1.21 10.42 65.10
CA ARG A 424 -2.12 10.12 63.99
C ARG A 424 -1.61 10.60 62.62
N VAL A 425 -0.97 11.77 62.56
CA VAL A 425 -0.35 12.27 61.31
C VAL A 425 0.87 11.43 60.94
N SER A 426 1.65 10.97 61.91
CA SER A 426 2.81 10.10 61.68
C SER A 426 2.40 8.69 61.21
N GLU A 427 1.33 8.13 61.78
CA GLU A 427 0.78 6.83 61.41
C GLU A 427 0.13 6.87 60.02
N ALA A 428 -0.73 7.86 59.75
CA ALA A 428 -1.29 8.08 58.41
C ALA A 428 -0.21 8.39 57.36
N GLY A 429 0.84 9.13 57.73
CA GLY A 429 1.99 9.40 56.87
C GLY A 429 2.81 8.15 56.55
N PHE A 430 3.00 7.26 57.53
CA PHE A 430 3.70 5.98 57.35
C PHE A 430 2.87 5.01 56.50
N GLU A 431 1.57 4.91 56.75
CA GLU A 431 0.66 4.05 56.00
C GLU A 431 0.50 4.52 54.54
N ALA A 432 0.46 5.84 54.31
CA ALA A 432 0.48 6.42 52.97
C ALA A 432 1.82 6.17 52.25
N ALA A 433 2.95 6.29 52.95
CA ALA A 433 4.26 5.97 52.39
C ALA A 433 4.38 4.48 52.01
N GLN A 434 3.86 3.58 52.85
CA GLN A 434 3.87 2.14 52.59
C GLN A 434 3.00 1.76 51.39
N ARG A 435 1.76 2.29 51.27
CA ARG A 435 0.93 2.10 50.06
C ARG A 435 1.59 2.68 48.81
N SER A 436 2.28 3.82 48.93
CA SER A 436 3.01 4.43 47.82
C SER A 436 4.19 3.57 47.36
N ASP A 437 4.90 2.91 48.27
CA ASP A 437 6.00 2.02 47.92
C ASP A 437 5.48 0.71 47.29
N GLU A 438 4.45 0.09 47.84
CA GLU A 438 3.83 -1.11 47.25
C GLU A 438 3.31 -0.86 45.83
N THR A 439 2.62 0.26 45.59
CA THR A 439 2.14 0.64 44.26
C THR A 439 3.28 1.00 43.31
N PHE A 440 4.37 1.61 43.79
CA PHE A 440 5.57 1.84 43.00
C PHE A 440 6.26 0.53 42.60
N GLN A 441 6.45 -0.40 43.55
CA GLN A 441 7.02 -1.72 43.29
C GLN A 441 6.14 -2.59 42.38
N ALA A 442 4.82 -2.46 42.46
CA ALA A 442 3.90 -3.13 41.53
C ALA A 442 4.08 -2.59 40.09
N ARG A 443 4.13 -1.25 39.94
CA ARG A 443 4.35 -0.61 38.64
C ARG A 443 5.74 -0.88 38.05
N MET A 444 6.79 -0.98 38.86
CA MET A 444 8.12 -1.38 38.36
C MET A 444 8.13 -2.82 37.83
N ARG A 445 7.49 -3.77 38.52
CA ARG A 445 7.34 -5.16 38.03
C ARG A 445 6.52 -5.24 36.74
N GLU A 446 5.48 -4.41 36.61
CA GLU A 446 4.71 -4.29 35.37
C GLU A 446 5.55 -3.69 34.23
N ALA A 447 6.34 -2.64 34.52
CA ALA A 447 7.25 -2.03 33.56
C ALA A 447 8.34 -3.02 33.09
N GLU A 448 8.94 -3.80 34.01
CA GLU A 448 9.88 -4.87 33.67
C GLU A 448 9.25 -5.93 32.76
N LEU A 449 8.02 -6.37 33.05
CA LEU A 449 7.27 -7.30 32.20
C LEU A 449 6.94 -6.72 30.82
N LEU A 450 6.65 -5.43 30.72
CA LEU A 450 6.42 -4.75 29.44
C LEU A 450 7.72 -4.59 28.64
N VAL A 451 8.85 -4.30 29.29
CA VAL A 451 10.17 -4.24 28.66
C VAL A 451 10.60 -5.62 28.14
N ASP A 452 10.40 -6.69 28.91
CA ASP A 452 10.74 -8.06 28.49
C ASP A 452 9.85 -8.54 27.32
N ARG A 453 8.56 -8.16 27.30
CA ARG A 453 7.69 -8.39 26.12
C ARG A 453 8.12 -7.57 24.90
N ALA A 454 8.50 -6.30 25.10
CA ALA A 454 8.97 -5.45 24.00
C ALA A 454 10.29 -5.95 23.41
N ALA A 455 11.21 -6.45 24.25
CA ALA A 455 12.45 -7.09 23.81
C ALA A 455 12.16 -8.36 22.98
N LYS A 456 11.30 -9.25 23.47
CA LYS A 456 10.89 -10.47 22.73
C LYS A 456 10.21 -10.13 21.39
N ALA A 457 9.29 -9.17 21.38
CA ALA A 457 8.64 -8.72 20.15
C ALA A 457 9.63 -8.09 19.14
N ALA A 458 10.68 -7.42 19.63
CA ALA A 458 11.74 -6.89 18.78
C ALA A 458 12.65 -8.00 18.22
N ASP A 459 12.95 -9.05 19.00
CA ASP A 459 13.69 -10.22 18.53
C ASP A 459 12.87 -11.03 17.51
N ASP A 460 11.59 -11.28 17.76
CA ASP A 460 10.66 -11.96 16.84
C ASP A 460 10.53 -11.19 15.52
N ALA A 461 10.39 -9.86 15.58
CA ALA A 461 10.37 -9.00 14.40
C ALA A 461 11.71 -9.03 13.65
N SER A 462 12.83 -9.04 14.37
CA SER A 462 14.18 -9.17 13.79
C SER A 462 14.37 -10.51 13.09
N GLU A 463 13.85 -11.60 13.65
CA GLU A 463 13.90 -12.93 13.02
C GLU A 463 12.97 -13.03 11.80
N ALA A 464 11.77 -12.47 11.87
CA ALA A 464 10.87 -12.36 10.72
C ALA A 464 11.50 -11.56 9.57
N VAL A 465 12.14 -10.43 9.85
CA VAL A 465 12.88 -9.63 8.85
C VAL A 465 14.07 -10.40 8.29
N ARG A 466 14.86 -11.09 9.12
CA ARG A 466 15.97 -11.96 8.66
C ARG A 466 15.46 -13.05 7.72
N LYS A 467 14.33 -13.69 8.05
CA LYS A 467 13.71 -14.75 7.24
C LYS A 467 13.17 -14.21 5.91
N GLN A 468 12.52 -13.04 5.92
CA GLN A 468 12.04 -12.39 4.71
C GLN A 468 13.20 -11.97 3.78
N LEU A 469 14.30 -11.44 4.34
CA LEU A 469 15.50 -11.11 3.59
C LEU A 469 16.19 -12.36 3.00
N ALA A 470 16.21 -13.48 3.72
CA ALA A 470 16.71 -14.75 3.20
C ALA A 470 15.88 -15.28 2.02
N ASP A 471 14.55 -15.31 2.14
CA ASP A 471 13.63 -15.82 1.09
C ASP A 471 13.62 -14.92 -0.16
N THR A 472 13.71 -13.60 0.01
CA THR A 472 13.87 -12.65 -1.10
C THR A 472 15.23 -12.75 -1.78
N LEU A 473 16.32 -12.98 -1.03
CA LEU A 473 17.64 -13.25 -1.60
C LEU A 473 17.68 -14.59 -2.36
N GLU A 474 17.04 -15.65 -1.84
CA GLU A 474 16.93 -16.93 -2.54
C GLU A 474 16.11 -16.80 -3.83
N THR A 475 15.01 -16.05 -3.79
CA THR A 475 14.19 -15.74 -4.97
C THR A 475 14.97 -14.94 -6.01
N ALA A 476 15.69 -13.89 -5.59
CA ALA A 476 16.55 -13.10 -6.48
C ALA A 476 17.67 -13.96 -7.12
N ARG A 477 18.25 -14.88 -6.35
CA ARG A 477 19.27 -15.83 -6.85
C ARG A 477 18.70 -16.77 -7.91
N LYS A 478 17.53 -17.38 -7.66
CA LYS A 478 16.83 -18.24 -8.65
C LYS A 478 16.49 -17.48 -9.94
N GLN A 479 16.11 -16.21 -9.84
CA GLN A 479 15.88 -15.36 -11.02
C GLN A 479 17.19 -15.07 -11.77
N SER A 480 18.29 -14.80 -11.06
CA SER A 480 19.62 -14.64 -11.67
C SER A 480 20.09 -15.91 -12.39
N ASP A 481 19.94 -17.08 -11.77
CA ASP A 481 20.31 -18.38 -12.36
C ASP A 481 19.47 -18.67 -13.63
N HIS A 482 18.19 -18.27 -13.64
CA HIS A 482 17.32 -18.38 -14.81
C HIS A 482 17.74 -17.46 -15.96
N VAL A 483 18.09 -16.20 -15.66
CA VAL A 483 18.63 -15.26 -16.66
C VAL A 483 19.97 -15.77 -17.23
N GLU A 484 20.86 -16.30 -16.39
CA GLU A 484 22.12 -16.89 -16.85
C GLU A 484 21.89 -18.11 -17.74
N MET A 485 20.88 -18.94 -17.45
CA MET A 485 20.46 -20.05 -18.30
C MET A 485 19.93 -19.59 -19.66
N MET A 486 19.07 -18.56 -19.70
CA MET A 486 18.58 -17.97 -20.95
C MET A 486 19.70 -17.37 -21.79
N LEU A 487 20.64 -16.65 -21.16
CA LEU A 487 21.82 -16.10 -21.84
C LEU A 487 22.71 -17.21 -22.41
N ARG A 488 22.85 -18.35 -21.71
CA ARG A 488 23.63 -19.51 -22.15
C ARG A 488 22.96 -20.24 -23.32
N ASP A 489 21.63 -20.41 -23.31
CA ASP A 489 20.88 -20.96 -24.46
C ASP A 489 20.95 -20.02 -25.67
N MET A 490 20.71 -18.72 -25.48
CA MET A 490 20.86 -17.72 -26.53
C MET A 490 22.28 -17.73 -27.12
N ARG A 491 23.32 -17.85 -26.29
CA ARG A 491 24.71 -18.00 -26.74
C ARG A 491 24.91 -19.26 -27.58
N SER A 492 24.41 -20.42 -27.14
CA SER A 492 24.50 -21.68 -27.90
C SER A 492 23.84 -21.54 -29.26
N ARG A 493 22.64 -20.97 -29.32
CA ARG A 493 21.91 -20.73 -30.58
C ARG A 493 22.67 -19.80 -31.53
N PHE A 494 23.36 -18.78 -31.01
CA PHE A 494 24.23 -17.91 -31.81
C PHE A 494 25.48 -18.63 -32.35
N ASP A 495 26.11 -19.50 -31.56
CA ASP A 495 27.27 -20.27 -31.98
C ASP A 495 26.89 -21.39 -32.99
N ASP A 496 25.69 -21.97 -32.87
CA ASP A 496 25.15 -22.98 -33.78
C ASP A 496 24.52 -22.42 -35.07
N ALA A 497 24.06 -21.16 -35.07
CA ALA A 497 23.45 -20.50 -36.23
C ALA A 497 24.23 -20.64 -37.55
N PRO A 498 25.56 -20.39 -37.63
CA PRO A 498 26.32 -20.60 -38.87
C PRO A 498 26.42 -22.08 -39.28
N ALA A 499 26.36 -23.03 -38.34
CA ALA A 499 26.33 -24.46 -38.66
C ALA A 499 24.95 -24.88 -39.18
N ALA A 500 23.86 -24.37 -38.59
CA ALA A 500 22.50 -24.58 -39.05
C ALA A 500 22.27 -24.00 -40.46
N ALA A 501 22.75 -22.77 -40.71
CA ALA A 501 22.70 -22.15 -42.04
C ALA A 501 23.46 -22.98 -43.09
N ARG A 502 24.65 -23.51 -42.75
CA ARG A 502 25.42 -24.39 -43.63
C ARG A 502 24.71 -25.71 -43.92
N ARG A 503 24.08 -26.34 -42.92
CA ARG A 503 23.26 -27.55 -43.12
C ARG A 503 22.11 -27.27 -44.08
N ALA A 504 21.34 -26.21 -43.86
CA ALA A 504 20.25 -25.80 -44.74
C ALA A 504 20.72 -25.56 -46.20
N THR A 505 21.90 -24.95 -46.41
CA THR A 505 22.45 -24.80 -47.77
C THR A 505 22.90 -26.12 -48.39
N LEU A 506 23.48 -27.04 -47.61
CA LEU A 506 23.90 -28.36 -48.08
C LEU A 506 22.70 -29.26 -48.40
N ASP A 507 21.62 -29.17 -47.62
CA ASP A 507 20.38 -29.91 -47.87
C ASP A 507 19.66 -29.38 -49.11
N LEU A 508 19.69 -28.05 -49.34
CA LEU A 508 19.22 -27.43 -50.58
C LEU A 508 20.02 -27.89 -51.80
N GLU A 509 21.36 -27.93 -51.69
CA GLU A 509 22.26 -28.40 -52.76
C GLU A 509 22.08 -29.90 -53.03
N ARG A 510 21.84 -30.70 -51.99
CA ARG A 510 21.53 -32.14 -52.11
C ARG A 510 20.19 -32.36 -52.79
N ALA A 511 19.14 -31.66 -52.38
CA ALA A 511 17.82 -31.73 -53.02
C ALA A 511 17.87 -31.25 -54.48
N LEU A 512 18.67 -30.22 -54.80
CA LEU A 512 18.85 -29.75 -56.16
C LEU A 512 19.62 -30.75 -57.04
N SER A 513 20.71 -31.33 -56.53
CA SER A 513 21.50 -32.33 -57.25
C SER A 513 20.76 -33.65 -57.45
N GLU A 514 20.00 -34.11 -56.45
CA GLU A 514 19.10 -35.26 -56.56
C GLU A 514 17.94 -34.99 -57.53
N GLY A 515 17.36 -33.79 -57.50
CA GLY A 515 16.36 -33.34 -58.46
C GLY A 515 16.89 -33.32 -59.89
N LEU A 516 18.10 -32.81 -60.12
CA LEU A 516 18.77 -32.81 -61.43
C LEU A 516 19.16 -34.23 -61.89
N ALA A 517 19.66 -35.07 -60.99
CA ALA A 517 19.97 -36.47 -61.29
C ALA A 517 18.71 -37.25 -61.68
N LYS A 518 17.61 -37.06 -60.96
CA LYS A 518 16.30 -37.65 -61.27
C LYS A 518 15.75 -37.14 -62.60
N LEU A 519 15.90 -35.84 -62.89
CA LEU A 519 15.54 -35.25 -64.19
C LEU A 519 16.35 -35.89 -65.34
N ASN A 520 17.66 -36.06 -65.15
CA ASN A 520 18.54 -36.66 -66.14
C ASN A 520 18.23 -38.15 -66.36
N ALA A 521 18.00 -38.90 -65.28
CA ALA A 521 17.56 -40.29 -65.35
C ALA A 521 16.23 -40.40 -66.12
N THR A 522 15.23 -39.56 -65.83
CA THR A 522 13.97 -39.56 -66.60
C THR A 522 14.14 -39.13 -68.07
N ALA A 523 15.17 -38.36 -68.41
CA ALA A 523 15.48 -38.00 -69.79
C ALA A 523 16.18 -39.16 -70.54
N GLU A 524 17.00 -39.94 -69.85
CA GLU A 524 17.66 -41.14 -70.38
C GLU A 524 16.66 -42.30 -70.56
N ASP A 525 15.83 -42.56 -69.56
CA ASP A 525 14.76 -43.57 -69.55
C ASP A 525 13.68 -43.28 -70.61
N ALA A 526 13.33 -42.00 -70.81
CA ALA A 526 12.46 -41.58 -71.92
C ALA A 526 13.12 -41.71 -73.30
N SER A 527 14.45 -41.63 -73.39
CA SER A 527 15.22 -41.83 -74.63
C SER A 527 15.33 -43.32 -74.98
N GLU A 528 15.51 -44.18 -73.99
CA GLU A 528 15.50 -45.64 -74.15
C GLU A 528 14.09 -46.15 -74.49
N SER A 529 13.07 -45.69 -73.76
CA SER A 529 11.66 -45.96 -74.08
C SER A 529 11.30 -45.54 -75.51
N ALA A 530 11.79 -44.39 -75.99
CA ALA A 530 11.56 -43.94 -77.37
C ALA A 530 12.20 -44.88 -78.41
N ARG A 531 13.35 -45.49 -78.12
CA ARG A 531 13.99 -46.49 -78.99
C ARG A 531 13.24 -47.82 -78.98
N GLU A 532 12.76 -48.25 -77.82
CA GLU A 532 12.00 -49.50 -77.69
C GLU A 532 10.61 -49.40 -78.35
N ILE A 533 9.96 -48.23 -78.24
CA ILE A 533 8.71 -47.92 -78.95
C ILE A 533 8.92 -47.92 -80.47
N ASP A 534 10.01 -47.37 -81.00
CA ASP A 534 10.32 -47.41 -82.44
C ASP A 534 10.55 -48.86 -82.93
N ALA A 535 11.30 -49.67 -82.18
CA ALA A 535 11.49 -51.08 -82.49
C ALA A 535 10.16 -51.87 -82.51
N MET A 536 9.28 -51.61 -81.53
CA MET A 536 7.94 -52.20 -81.46
C MET A 536 7.01 -51.70 -82.57
N PHE A 537 7.13 -50.43 -82.98
CA PHE A 537 6.39 -49.87 -84.11
C PHE A 537 6.81 -50.54 -85.43
N GLN A 538 8.11 -50.70 -85.68
CA GLN A 538 8.64 -51.40 -86.86
C GLN A 538 8.19 -52.88 -86.91
N ALA A 539 8.12 -53.56 -85.75
CA ALA A 539 7.58 -54.92 -85.68
C ALA A 539 6.06 -54.96 -85.99
N ARG A 540 5.28 -54.02 -85.43
CA ARG A 540 3.83 -53.94 -85.61
C ARG A 540 3.42 -53.52 -87.02
N VAL A 541 4.18 -52.64 -87.68
CA VAL A 541 3.98 -52.29 -89.10
C VAL A 541 4.15 -53.53 -89.98
N ARG A 542 5.17 -54.35 -89.73
CA ARG A 542 5.44 -55.58 -90.49
C ARG A 542 4.24 -56.55 -90.44
N HIS A 543 3.71 -56.79 -89.24
CA HIS A 543 2.54 -57.66 -89.02
C HIS A 543 1.25 -57.10 -89.63
N ASN A 544 1.07 -55.77 -89.67
CA ASN A 544 -0.14 -55.15 -90.22
C ASN A 544 -0.20 -55.26 -91.77
N TYR A 545 0.94 -55.21 -92.47
CA TYR A 545 0.99 -55.45 -93.92
C TYR A 545 0.62 -56.90 -94.30
N GLU A 546 0.92 -57.89 -93.45
CA GLU A 546 0.49 -59.28 -93.65
C GLU A 546 -1.04 -59.41 -93.60
N LEU A 547 -1.67 -58.79 -92.60
CA LEU A 547 -3.14 -58.79 -92.43
C LEU A 547 -3.87 -58.02 -93.54
N LEU A 548 -3.29 -56.92 -94.04
CA LEU A 548 -3.91 -56.15 -95.12
C LEU A 548 -3.89 -56.91 -96.47
N SER A 549 -2.85 -57.70 -96.71
CA SER A 549 -2.72 -58.58 -97.89
C SER A 549 -3.83 -59.64 -97.94
N ASP A 550 -4.06 -60.33 -96.81
CA ASP A 550 -5.08 -61.38 -96.70
C ASP A 550 -6.52 -60.83 -96.84
N PHE A 551 -6.76 -59.61 -96.36
CA PHE A 551 -8.04 -58.91 -96.53
C PHE A 551 -8.29 -58.47 -97.99
N MET A 552 -7.26 -58.01 -98.71
CA MET A 552 -7.37 -57.60 -100.11
C MET A 552 -7.66 -58.79 -101.05
N LEU A 553 -7.09 -59.96 -100.77
CA LEU A 553 -7.38 -61.21 -101.48
C LEU A 553 -8.84 -61.66 -101.36
N ARG A 554 -9.53 -61.29 -100.27
CA ARG A 554 -10.85 -61.84 -99.91
C ARG A 554 -12.04 -60.97 -100.32
N MET A 555 -11.81 -59.71 -100.72
CA MET A 555 -12.86 -58.78 -101.17
C MET A 555 -12.89 -58.57 -102.69
N GLY A 556 -11.91 -59.10 -103.43
CA GLY A 556 -11.82 -59.01 -104.89
C GLY A 556 -12.64 -60.04 -105.68
N SER A 557 -13.40 -60.92 -105.01
CA SER A 557 -14.21 -61.96 -105.66
C SER A 557 -15.66 -61.98 -105.18
N VAL A 558 -16.56 -62.29 -106.11
CA VAL A 558 -18.04 -62.42 -106.01
C VAL A 558 -18.84 -61.16 -106.36
N ALA A 559 -19.22 -61.11 -107.64
CA ALA A 559 -20.45 -60.46 -108.07
C ALA A 559 -21.61 -61.49 -108.07
N GLY A 560 -22.75 -61.12 -107.47
CA GLY A 560 -24.05 -61.76 -107.69
C GLY A 560 -24.57 -62.72 -106.62
N GLY A 561 -25.75 -62.41 -106.06
CA GLY A 561 -26.74 -63.45 -105.70
C GLY A 561 -27.21 -63.56 -104.24
N ARG A 562 -28.27 -62.80 -103.91
CA ARG A 562 -29.39 -63.13 -102.97
C ARG A 562 -29.13 -63.34 -101.45
N LYS A 563 -29.93 -62.60 -100.67
CA LYS A 563 -30.47 -62.83 -99.30
C LYS A 563 -30.98 -64.27 -99.02
N PRO A 564 -31.36 -64.63 -97.77
CA PRO A 564 -30.85 -64.20 -96.44
C PRO A 564 -30.71 -65.38 -95.43
N ILE A 565 -30.04 -65.19 -94.28
CA ILE A 565 -30.26 -65.99 -93.06
C ILE A 565 -30.17 -65.07 -91.82
N ASP A 566 -31.19 -65.09 -90.96
CA ASP A 566 -31.19 -64.52 -89.61
C ASP A 566 -30.64 -65.56 -88.60
N ILE A 567 -29.73 -65.16 -87.69
CA ILE A 567 -29.66 -65.62 -86.29
C ILE A 567 -29.16 -64.43 -85.44
N ALA A 568 -29.72 -64.27 -84.23
CA ALA A 568 -29.39 -63.20 -83.27
C ALA A 568 -28.35 -63.66 -82.20
N PRO A 569 -28.27 -63.07 -80.98
CA PRO A 569 -27.11 -62.36 -80.46
C PRO A 569 -26.23 -63.21 -79.50
N ASP A 570 -25.54 -62.56 -78.54
CA ASP A 570 -24.69 -63.10 -77.46
C ASP A 570 -23.26 -63.58 -77.88
N GLU A 571 -22.20 -63.55 -77.05
CA GLU A 571 -21.94 -62.91 -75.74
C GLU A 571 -20.41 -62.86 -75.43
N VAL A 572 -19.88 -61.69 -75.01
CA VAL A 572 -18.64 -61.48 -74.20
C VAL A 572 -17.35 -62.26 -74.64
N PRO A 573 -16.23 -62.47 -73.87
CA PRO A 573 -15.82 -62.01 -72.53
C PRO A 573 -14.52 -61.17 -72.42
N ASP A 574 -14.46 -60.41 -71.32
CA ASP A 574 -13.32 -59.67 -70.76
C ASP A 574 -12.27 -60.61 -70.11
N PRO A 575 -10.96 -60.46 -70.37
CA PRO A 575 -9.91 -61.27 -69.76
C PRO A 575 -8.97 -60.47 -68.83
N LEU A 576 -9.39 -60.27 -67.57
CA LEU A 576 -8.46 -60.16 -66.45
C LEU A 576 -8.36 -61.49 -65.68
N ILE A 577 -7.18 -61.75 -65.11
CA ILE A 577 -6.84 -62.86 -64.20
C ILE A 577 -6.67 -64.25 -64.85
N SER A 578 -5.42 -64.60 -65.15
CA SER A 578 -4.72 -65.78 -64.57
C SER A 578 -3.32 -65.96 -65.17
N ARG A 579 -2.27 -66.50 -64.54
CA ARG A 579 -1.85 -66.75 -63.14
C ARG A 579 -0.55 -67.60 -63.22
N ARG A 580 0.61 -67.02 -62.89
CA ARG A 580 1.77 -67.61 -62.14
C ARG A 580 2.53 -68.87 -62.67
N ARG A 581 3.83 -68.94 -62.29
CA ARG A 581 4.84 -70.05 -62.30
C ARG A 581 5.56 -70.31 -63.64
N ALA A 582 6.86 -70.63 -63.70
CA ALA A 582 7.99 -70.74 -62.74
C ALA A 582 9.33 -70.51 -63.51
N ALA A 583 10.56 -70.41 -62.99
CA ALA A 583 11.16 -70.86 -61.72
C ALA A 583 12.52 -70.16 -61.37
N THR A 584 12.80 -69.96 -60.06
CA THR A 584 14.05 -70.24 -59.27
C THR A 584 15.46 -69.88 -59.82
N LYS A 585 16.45 -69.37 -59.06
CA LYS A 585 16.88 -69.50 -57.62
C LYS A 585 17.75 -68.27 -57.24
N GLY A 586 17.94 -67.83 -55.98
CA GLY A 586 17.39 -68.28 -54.68
C GLY A 586 18.09 -67.62 -53.45
N SER A 587 17.69 -68.02 -52.23
CA SER A 587 18.22 -67.63 -50.89
C SER A 587 17.97 -66.19 -50.41
N THR A 588 17.63 -65.82 -49.16
CA THR A 588 17.03 -66.43 -47.92
C THR A 588 16.84 -65.25 -46.92
N HIS A 589 15.92 -65.18 -45.96
CA HIS A 589 14.90 -66.11 -45.45
C HIS A 589 13.66 -65.33 -44.91
N ASP A 590 12.66 -66.10 -44.50
CA ASP A 590 11.49 -65.90 -43.63
C ASP A 590 11.59 -64.94 -42.41
N SER A 591 10.47 -64.46 -41.81
CA SER A 591 9.05 -64.41 -42.25
C SER A 591 8.24 -63.49 -41.32
N HIS A 592 7.16 -62.89 -41.83
CA HIS A 592 6.03 -62.46 -41.00
C HIS A 592 5.06 -63.63 -40.83
N GLU A 593 4.41 -63.77 -39.67
CA GLU A 593 2.97 -64.08 -39.68
C GLU A 593 2.24 -63.54 -38.44
N GLU A 594 0.96 -63.27 -38.63
CA GLU A 594 0.04 -62.58 -37.71
C GLU A 594 -1.00 -63.59 -37.21
N VAL A 595 -1.11 -63.80 -35.90
CA VAL A 595 -2.21 -64.59 -35.30
C VAL A 595 -2.77 -63.90 -34.06
N ARG A 596 -4.06 -63.64 -34.13
CA ARG A 596 -4.95 -63.19 -33.04
C ARG A 596 -5.35 -64.39 -32.18
N LEU A 597 -5.27 -64.28 -30.84
CA LEU A 597 -6.23 -64.84 -29.85
C LEU A 597 -5.84 -64.48 -28.39
N GLU A 598 -6.87 -64.45 -27.55
CA GLU A 598 -7.06 -64.18 -26.09
C GLU A 598 -5.89 -63.90 -25.10
N PRO A 599 -6.14 -63.08 -24.04
CA PRO A 599 -5.19 -62.82 -22.95
C PRO A 599 -5.43 -63.71 -21.71
N ARG A 600 -4.33 -64.27 -21.16
CA ARG A 600 -4.09 -64.86 -19.81
C ARG A 600 -2.81 -65.69 -19.90
N ASP A 601 -1.93 -65.85 -18.91
CA ASP A 601 -1.75 -65.28 -17.56
C ASP A 601 -0.23 -65.39 -17.22
N GLN A 602 0.16 -64.93 -16.03
CA GLN A 602 1.37 -65.29 -15.24
C GLN A 602 2.61 -64.36 -15.34
N ILE A 603 2.88 -63.56 -14.29
CA ILE A 603 3.72 -63.82 -13.07
C ILE A 603 5.14 -63.22 -13.32
N ASP A 604 5.82 -62.51 -12.41
CA ASP A 604 5.65 -62.32 -10.96
C ASP A 604 5.37 -60.85 -10.56
N ASP A 605 4.36 -60.63 -9.71
CA ASP A 605 4.44 -59.63 -8.62
C ASP A 605 4.75 -60.44 -7.36
N GLU A 606 5.79 -60.10 -6.59
CA GLU A 606 6.01 -60.69 -5.26
C GLU A 606 5.29 -59.83 -4.20
N ASP A 607 4.34 -60.48 -3.52
CA ASP A 607 3.59 -59.94 -2.39
C ASP A 607 4.50 -59.60 -1.19
N ASP A 608 4.01 -58.72 -0.31
CA ASP A 608 3.75 -59.15 1.07
C ASP A 608 2.81 -58.14 1.76
N ASP A 609 1.53 -58.52 1.82
CA ASP A 609 0.47 -57.89 2.60
C ASP A 609 0.09 -58.90 3.71
N GLU A 610 0.27 -58.56 4.99
CA GLU A 610 -0.31 -59.35 6.09
C GLU A 610 -1.26 -58.49 6.94
N THR A 611 -2.54 -58.85 6.92
CA THR A 611 -3.62 -58.25 7.71
C THR A 611 -4.18 -59.28 8.69
N GLY A 612 -4.60 -58.87 9.90
CA GLY A 612 -5.50 -59.75 10.68
C GLY A 612 -5.71 -59.60 12.19
N ALA A 613 -6.23 -58.45 12.67
CA ALA A 613 -7.18 -58.38 13.82
C ALA A 613 -6.69 -58.91 15.22
N PRO A 614 -7.49 -58.91 16.33
CA PRO A 614 -8.87 -58.41 16.51
C PRO A 614 -9.16 -57.57 17.80
N GLU A 615 -10.41 -57.09 17.85
CA GLU A 615 -11.26 -56.88 19.04
C GLU A 615 -10.99 -55.80 20.12
N ARG A 616 -12.09 -55.42 20.78
CA ARG A 616 -12.19 -54.40 21.86
C ARG A 616 -12.16 -55.10 23.24
N PRO A 617 -11.95 -54.35 24.33
CA PRO A 617 -13.14 -53.87 25.05
C PRO A 617 -13.07 -52.41 25.53
N ARG A 618 -14.22 -51.89 25.95
CA ARG A 618 -14.32 -50.68 26.80
C ARG A 618 -14.05 -51.09 28.25
N ASP A 619 -13.39 -50.21 29.01
CA ASP A 619 -13.77 -49.77 30.36
C ASP A 619 -12.92 -48.52 30.66
N GLU A 620 -13.50 -47.34 30.87
CA GLU A 620 -14.10 -46.81 32.11
C GLU A 620 -13.09 -46.41 33.21
N ARG A 621 -13.20 -45.14 33.66
CA ARG A 621 -12.50 -44.48 34.79
C ARG A 621 -11.02 -44.16 34.52
N LEU A 622 -10.67 -42.89 34.31
CA LEU A 622 -10.71 -41.88 35.36
C LEU A 622 -11.07 -40.49 34.84
N ALA A 623 -12.09 -39.88 35.44
CA ALA A 623 -12.38 -38.47 35.29
C ALA A 623 -11.59 -37.65 36.31
N ASN A 624 -10.78 -36.70 35.86
CA ASN A 624 -10.67 -35.35 36.44
C ASN A 624 -9.63 -34.50 35.70
N GLN A 625 -10.10 -33.61 34.82
CA GLN A 625 -9.88 -32.18 35.02
C GLN A 625 -10.79 -31.40 34.08
N ALA A 626 -11.55 -30.46 34.65
CA ALA A 626 -12.48 -29.62 33.89
C ALA A 626 -11.70 -28.65 33.01
N ARG A 627 -12.17 -28.47 31.77
CA ARG A 627 -11.93 -27.23 31.02
C ARG A 627 -12.82 -26.14 31.59
N PRO A 628 -12.30 -24.96 31.95
CA PRO A 628 -13.06 -23.73 31.87
C PRO A 628 -12.83 -23.11 30.48
N GLU A 629 -13.90 -22.97 29.70
CA GLU A 629 -13.95 -21.91 28.70
C GLU A 629 -14.01 -20.58 29.45
N GLY A 630 -13.27 -19.55 28.99
CA GLY A 630 -13.14 -18.32 29.76
C GLY A 630 -12.09 -17.37 29.21
N GLY A 631 -12.12 -17.11 27.89
CA GLY A 631 -11.31 -16.02 27.32
C GLY A 631 -11.82 -14.68 27.83
N TRP A 632 -11.10 -14.05 28.75
CA TRP A 632 -11.48 -12.78 29.36
C TRP A 632 -11.68 -11.70 28.29
N ARG A 633 -12.91 -11.22 28.15
CA ARG A 633 -13.19 -10.07 27.30
C ARG A 633 -13.00 -8.79 28.11
N TRP A 634 -12.36 -7.81 27.50
CA TRP A 634 -12.13 -6.49 28.09
C TRP A 634 -13.42 -5.77 28.55
N LYS A 635 -14.57 -6.20 28.00
CA LYS A 635 -15.90 -5.71 28.39
C LYS A 635 -16.33 -6.16 29.80
N ASP A 636 -15.84 -7.31 30.28
CA ASP A 636 -16.11 -7.79 31.65
C ASP A 636 -15.22 -7.07 32.68
N LEU A 637 -14.05 -6.56 32.27
CA LEU A 637 -13.21 -5.67 33.10
C LEU A 637 -13.82 -4.28 33.28
N LEU A 638 -14.58 -3.79 32.29
CA LEU A 638 -15.35 -2.54 32.40
C LEU A 638 -16.65 -2.74 33.20
N ALA A 639 -17.29 -3.91 33.10
CA ALA A 639 -18.47 -4.24 33.91
C ALA A 639 -18.16 -4.48 35.39
N ASN A 640 -16.88 -4.66 35.77
CA ASN A 640 -16.41 -4.75 37.15
C ASN A 640 -15.79 -3.42 37.65
N MET A 641 -16.11 -2.30 36.98
CA MET A 641 -15.90 -0.93 37.45
C MET A 641 -17.19 -0.11 37.29
N ASP A 642 -18.28 -0.59 37.89
CA ASP A 642 -19.33 0.31 38.39
C ASP A 642 -19.05 0.56 39.89
N PRO A 643 -19.41 1.72 40.46
CA PRO A 643 -19.01 2.10 41.81
C PRO A 643 -19.83 1.34 42.86
N ASP A 644 -19.17 0.88 43.93
CA ASP A 644 -19.85 0.42 45.13
C ASP A 644 -20.59 1.61 45.79
N GLU A 645 -21.91 1.66 45.56
CA GLU A 645 -22.85 2.40 46.41
C GLU A 645 -22.97 1.70 47.77
N ASP A 646 -22.04 1.97 48.69
CA ASP A 646 -22.18 1.55 50.10
C ASP A 646 -21.46 2.54 51.04
N ASP A 647 -22.09 3.70 51.27
CA ASP A 647 -21.75 4.59 52.39
C ASP A 647 -23.01 5.33 52.90
N GLU A 648 -24.01 4.54 53.35
CA GLU A 648 -25.20 5.06 54.03
C GLU A 648 -24.83 5.50 55.47
N PRO A 649 -24.90 6.81 55.82
CA PRO A 649 -24.47 7.27 57.12
C PRO A 649 -25.47 6.86 58.23
N PRO A 650 -25.00 6.42 59.41
CA PRO A 650 -25.89 5.90 60.45
C PRO A 650 -26.86 6.97 60.95
N ALA A 651 -28.16 6.62 60.97
CA ALA A 651 -29.24 7.51 61.36
C ALA A 651 -29.09 8.05 62.80
N GLY A 652 -28.55 9.26 62.92
CA GLY A 652 -28.35 9.96 64.18
C GLY A 652 -29.65 10.22 64.93
N ASN A 653 -29.77 9.64 66.12
CA ASN A 653 -30.96 9.73 66.97
C ASN A 653 -31.23 11.19 67.43
N LYS A 654 -32.49 11.60 67.46
CA LYS A 654 -32.92 13.00 67.69
C LYS A 654 -32.52 13.51 69.09
N PRO A 655 -31.87 14.68 69.24
CA PRO A 655 -31.77 15.34 70.54
C PRO A 655 -33.13 15.89 70.97
N ARG A 656 -33.61 15.47 72.15
CA ARG A 656 -34.84 16.00 72.76
C ARG A 656 -34.65 17.47 73.12
N ARG A 657 -35.38 18.35 72.45
CA ARG A 657 -35.45 19.79 72.71
C ARG A 657 -35.92 20.03 74.16
N SER A 658 -35.02 20.45 75.04
CA SER A 658 -35.38 20.90 76.38
C SER A 658 -36.08 22.25 76.29
N LYS A 659 -37.38 22.29 76.67
CA LYS A 659 -38.00 23.55 77.09
C LYS A 659 -37.41 23.91 78.45
N ARG A 660 -36.83 25.10 78.57
CA ARG A 660 -36.69 25.77 79.87
C ARG A 660 -37.27 27.18 79.77
N GLN A 661 -37.86 27.61 80.87
CA GLN A 661 -38.61 28.87 80.99
C GLN A 661 -37.69 30.08 80.83
N GLY A 662 -38.24 31.10 80.17
CA GLY A 662 -37.89 32.51 80.23
C GLY A 662 -39.20 33.26 79.99
#